data_AF-A0A171A929-F1
#
_entry.id   AF-A0A171A929-F1
#
_cell.length_a   1.000
_cell.length_b   1.000
_cell.length_c   1.000
_cell.angle_alpha   90.00
_cell.angle_beta   90.00
_cell.angle_gamma   90.00
#
_symmetry.space_group_name_H-M   'P 1'
#
loop_
_entity.id
_entity.type
_entity.pdbx_description
1 polymer ?
#
loop_
_entity_poly.entity_id
_entity_poly.type
_entity_poly.pdbx_seq_one_letter_code
_entity_poly.pdbx_strand_id
1 'polypeptide(L)'
;MKFKLLILSVLLASVSAFGEVKLPKLISDGMVLQRNAKVKIWGWASGGEKVTVQFIGATYQTTANALGEWSIMLSDLKAGGPYTMQIDGNNSITVKDIAVGDVWVCSGQSNMGLSMGALASVYPDDIAKSENSFIRQFYVPSGYRFDGRDVDYKSGQWKSASPQNLRMFTAAGYYFALNLYRIYKVPIGLINASLGGSSAEAWISEEAIKSFPKYYEDALRFKDPGWMKRINKQDNERVVNWNHALRQNDAGYKSEPAWTDPKLNTSDWSVMHVPGYWPESQFGAENGVFWFRREVEVPASMAGKAANIRLGRIVDADSVFINGRFIGGIGSQYSERNYKIPEGVLHEGSNTIVVRIINYIRHGGFVPGKKYELTTGGQTINLEGDWKYKAGFVADPLEERLFTGKIPTALFNSMLAPMLNYRIKGVLWYQGESNTSKAFEHFSLFKTLISDWRNQWQQGDFPFIYAQLPNFVEVNIESTKYDWAYLRETQLKTLSAVPNTGMAVSIDIGEWNDIHPVNKKDLGARLALAARKVAYGENKIVYLGPIYRTLKIAGNQVILSFTNTGSGMVARNGKTLNCFEVCGKDGNYLPAEAHIVGNSVIVSSSKVSQPVAVRYAWSNNPEGANLYNKEGLPASPFRTSELY
;
A
#
# COMPACT_ATOMS: atom_id res chain seq x y z
N MET A 1 52.67 -42.42 -48.84
CA MET A 1 52.50 -42.62 -47.38
C MET A 1 51.08 -42.23 -47.00
N LYS A 2 50.40 -43.12 -46.28
CA LYS A 2 48.97 -43.06 -45.91
C LYS A 2 48.76 -42.02 -44.79
N PHE A 3 47.73 -41.18 -44.87
CA PHE A 3 47.12 -40.59 -43.68
C PHE A 3 45.61 -40.78 -43.73
N LYS A 4 45.11 -41.42 -42.68
CA LYS A 4 43.77 -41.98 -42.51
C LYS A 4 42.76 -40.87 -42.17
N LEU A 5 41.60 -40.92 -42.84
CA LEU A 5 40.35 -40.33 -42.34
C LEU A 5 39.97 -41.03 -41.02
N LEU A 6 39.68 -40.24 -39.98
CA LEU A 6 38.95 -40.70 -38.80
C LEU A 6 37.69 -39.84 -38.69
N ILE A 7 36.56 -40.41 -39.11
CA ILE A 7 35.22 -39.85 -38.87
C ILE A 7 34.84 -40.22 -37.44
N LEU A 8 34.80 -39.21 -36.56
CA LEU A 8 34.30 -39.36 -35.19
C LEU A 8 32.81 -39.01 -35.18
N SER A 9 31.96 -40.02 -35.31
CA SER A 9 30.52 -39.91 -35.13
C SER A 9 30.21 -39.74 -33.64
N VAL A 10 30.04 -38.50 -33.18
CA VAL A 10 29.54 -38.20 -31.84
C VAL A 10 28.03 -38.52 -31.83
N LEU A 11 27.68 -39.69 -31.29
CA LEU A 11 26.31 -39.98 -30.85
C LEU A 11 25.98 -39.02 -29.70
N LEU A 12 25.27 -37.94 -30.01
CA LEU A 12 24.48 -37.18 -29.05
C LEU A 12 23.36 -38.09 -28.55
N ALA A 13 23.63 -38.82 -27.47
CA ALA A 13 22.57 -39.38 -26.64
C ALA A 13 21.84 -38.19 -26.00
N SER A 14 20.77 -37.74 -26.64
CA SER A 14 19.77 -36.87 -26.05
C SER A 14 19.13 -37.63 -24.87
N VAL A 15 19.72 -37.47 -23.68
CA VAL A 15 19.05 -37.80 -22.43
C VAL A 15 17.81 -36.92 -22.39
N SER A 16 16.68 -37.49 -22.83
CA SER A 16 15.38 -36.89 -22.63
C SER A 16 15.16 -36.93 -21.12
N ALA A 17 15.46 -35.83 -20.44
CA ALA A 17 15.03 -35.65 -19.07
C ALA A 17 13.50 -35.70 -19.11
N PHE A 18 12.91 -36.83 -18.74
CA PHE A 18 11.46 -36.96 -18.61
C PHE A 18 11.02 -35.98 -17.52
N GLY A 19 10.41 -34.88 -17.94
CA GLY A 19 9.83 -33.91 -17.02
C GLY A 19 8.55 -34.49 -16.43
N GLU A 20 8.56 -34.71 -15.12
CA GLU A 20 7.34 -34.98 -14.35
C GLU A 20 6.33 -33.82 -14.46
N VAL A 21 5.05 -34.12 -14.28
CA VAL A 21 4.00 -33.11 -14.12
C VAL A 21 4.40 -32.14 -13.00
N LYS A 22 4.30 -30.83 -13.28
CA LYS A 22 4.56 -29.73 -12.36
C LYS A 22 3.44 -28.71 -12.45
N LEU A 23 3.09 -28.14 -11.31
CA LEU A 23 2.05 -27.12 -11.20
C LEU A 23 2.66 -25.75 -10.90
N PRO A 24 2.02 -24.66 -11.37
CA PRO A 24 2.37 -23.31 -10.96
C PRO A 24 2.12 -23.16 -9.45
N LYS A 25 2.85 -22.24 -8.79
CA LYS A 25 2.72 -22.04 -7.33
C LYS A 25 1.30 -21.68 -6.88
N LEU A 26 0.52 -21.04 -7.75
CA LEU A 26 -0.88 -20.68 -7.50
C LEU A 26 -1.82 -21.90 -7.40
N ILE A 27 -1.48 -23.01 -8.06
CA ILE A 27 -2.22 -24.26 -7.98
C ILE A 27 -1.52 -25.13 -6.94
N SER A 28 -1.93 -24.92 -5.69
CA SER A 28 -1.34 -25.56 -4.51
C SER A 28 -2.38 -25.70 -3.40
N ASP A 29 -2.01 -26.45 -2.36
CA ASP A 29 -2.87 -26.71 -1.22
C ASP A 29 -3.44 -25.42 -0.62
N GLY A 30 -4.71 -25.43 -0.25
CA GLY A 30 -5.39 -24.27 0.33
C GLY A 30 -5.91 -23.27 -0.70
N MET A 31 -5.75 -23.49 -2.01
CA MET A 31 -6.23 -22.56 -3.04
C MET A 31 -7.74 -22.32 -3.01
N VAL A 32 -8.17 -21.20 -3.62
CA VAL A 32 -9.59 -20.87 -3.82
C VAL A 32 -9.86 -20.73 -5.32
N LEU A 33 -10.67 -21.62 -5.90
CA LEU A 33 -11.10 -21.55 -7.29
C LEU A 33 -12.33 -20.65 -7.45
N GLN A 34 -12.41 -19.89 -8.55
CA GLN A 34 -13.55 -19.02 -8.82
C GLN A 34 -14.82 -19.83 -9.14
N ARG A 35 -15.88 -19.63 -8.35
CA ARG A 35 -17.22 -20.21 -8.59
C ARG A 35 -17.90 -19.59 -9.80
N ASN A 36 -18.90 -20.30 -10.34
CA ASN A 36 -19.78 -19.82 -11.41
C ASN A 36 -19.03 -19.28 -12.64
N ALA A 37 -17.90 -19.90 -12.98
CA ALA A 37 -17.07 -19.54 -14.11
C ALA A 37 -16.37 -20.77 -14.69
N LYS A 38 -15.89 -20.65 -15.92
CA LYS A 38 -14.91 -21.59 -16.47
C LYS A 38 -13.56 -21.29 -15.83
N VAL A 39 -12.95 -22.29 -15.20
CA VAL A 39 -11.68 -22.15 -14.47
C VAL A 39 -10.61 -23.01 -15.10
N LYS A 40 -9.49 -22.39 -15.48
CA LYS A 40 -8.35 -23.10 -16.05
C LYS A 40 -7.52 -23.72 -14.93
N ILE A 41 -7.17 -24.99 -15.08
CA ILE A 41 -6.08 -25.65 -14.36
C ILE A 41 -5.00 -25.92 -15.39
N TRP A 42 -3.75 -25.57 -15.08
CA TRP A 42 -2.64 -25.67 -16.02
C TRP A 42 -1.37 -26.11 -15.31
N GLY A 43 -0.39 -26.53 -16.09
CA GLY A 43 0.92 -26.89 -15.60
C GLY A 43 1.86 -27.26 -16.73
N TRP A 44 2.95 -27.91 -16.36
CA TRP A 44 3.97 -28.42 -17.27
C TRP A 44 4.12 -29.94 -17.08
N ALA A 45 4.53 -30.64 -18.13
CA ALA A 45 4.84 -32.06 -18.16
C ALA A 45 5.76 -32.36 -19.36
N SER A 46 6.15 -33.61 -19.59
CA SER A 46 6.88 -33.97 -20.81
C SER A 46 6.02 -33.75 -22.06
N GLY A 47 6.61 -33.32 -23.18
CA GLY A 47 5.86 -33.14 -24.42
C GLY A 47 5.19 -34.43 -24.89
N GLY A 48 3.88 -34.38 -25.18
CA GLY A 48 3.08 -35.56 -25.53
C GLY A 48 2.60 -36.41 -24.34
N GLU A 49 2.95 -36.05 -23.10
CA GLU A 49 2.49 -36.74 -21.90
C GLU A 49 0.98 -36.56 -21.70
N LYS A 50 0.28 -37.66 -21.43
CA LYS A 50 -1.15 -37.63 -21.08
C LYS A 50 -1.29 -37.24 -19.62
N VAL A 51 -2.14 -36.26 -19.34
CA VAL A 51 -2.46 -35.78 -17.99
C VAL A 51 -3.95 -35.99 -17.75
N THR A 52 -4.29 -36.67 -16.66
CA THR A 52 -5.66 -36.87 -16.17
C THR A 52 -5.86 -36.07 -14.90
N VAL A 53 -6.94 -35.29 -14.83
CA VAL A 53 -7.30 -34.52 -13.63
C VAL A 53 -8.66 -34.97 -13.14
N GLN A 54 -8.77 -35.27 -11.85
CA GLN A 54 -10.02 -35.65 -11.20
C GLN A 54 -10.38 -34.59 -10.16
N PHE A 55 -11.58 -34.02 -10.27
CA PHE A 55 -12.06 -32.98 -9.37
C PHE A 55 -13.58 -32.98 -9.30
N ILE A 56 -14.14 -32.98 -8.07
CA ILE A 56 -15.60 -32.96 -7.80
C ILE A 56 -16.35 -34.01 -8.64
N GLY A 57 -15.90 -35.26 -8.59
CA GLY A 57 -16.56 -36.39 -9.27
C GLY A 57 -16.44 -36.40 -10.80
N ALA A 58 -15.75 -35.42 -11.40
CA ALA A 58 -15.48 -35.38 -12.84
C ALA A 58 -14.03 -35.75 -13.15
N THR A 59 -13.82 -36.35 -14.33
CA THR A 59 -12.50 -36.68 -14.87
C THR A 59 -12.28 -35.90 -16.16
N TYR A 60 -11.13 -35.26 -16.24
CA TYR A 60 -10.68 -34.46 -17.39
C TYR A 60 -9.38 -35.06 -17.91
N GLN A 61 -9.19 -35.05 -19.22
CA GLN A 61 -7.97 -35.56 -19.86
C GLN A 61 -7.44 -34.51 -20.83
N THR A 62 -6.12 -34.39 -20.88
CA THR A 62 -5.41 -33.55 -21.84
C THR A 62 -4.06 -34.18 -22.16
N THR A 63 -3.39 -33.67 -23.18
CA THR A 63 -2.01 -34.01 -23.51
C THR A 63 -1.17 -32.74 -23.46
N ALA A 64 0.03 -32.81 -22.88
CA ALA A 64 0.97 -31.71 -22.90
C ALA A 64 1.47 -31.44 -24.33
N ASN A 65 1.53 -30.16 -24.71
CA ASN A 65 1.97 -29.74 -26.03
C ASN A 65 3.48 -29.96 -26.22
N ALA A 66 4.02 -29.62 -27.41
CA ALA A 66 5.45 -29.79 -27.69
C ALA A 66 6.38 -28.95 -26.78
N LEU A 67 5.86 -27.90 -26.15
CA LEU A 67 6.56 -27.06 -25.17
C LEU A 67 6.40 -27.58 -23.73
N GLY A 68 5.69 -28.71 -23.55
CA GLY A 68 5.42 -29.32 -22.26
C GLY A 68 4.25 -28.68 -21.50
N GLU A 69 3.50 -27.75 -22.07
CA GLU A 69 2.39 -27.09 -21.39
C GLU A 69 1.09 -27.90 -21.55
N TRP A 70 0.32 -27.99 -20.48
CA TRP A 70 -1.01 -28.60 -20.50
C TRP A 70 -2.02 -27.73 -19.75
N SER A 71 -3.30 -27.86 -20.12
CA SER A 71 -4.38 -27.25 -19.34
C SER A 71 -5.70 -27.98 -19.55
N ILE A 72 -6.60 -27.83 -18.59
CA ILE A 72 -8.00 -28.24 -18.68
C ILE A 72 -8.90 -27.06 -18.27
N MET A 73 -10.18 -27.15 -18.63
CA MET A 73 -11.20 -26.19 -18.20
C MET A 73 -12.22 -26.88 -17.30
N LEU A 74 -12.25 -26.48 -16.04
CA LEU A 74 -13.33 -26.80 -15.10
C LEU A 74 -14.53 -25.91 -15.40
N SER A 75 -15.75 -26.42 -15.27
CA SER A 75 -16.99 -25.65 -15.39
C SER A 75 -17.92 -25.89 -14.21
N ASP A 76 -18.89 -25.00 -14.03
CA ASP A 76 -20.03 -25.18 -13.12
C ASP A 76 -19.68 -25.38 -11.64
N LEU A 77 -18.51 -24.89 -11.21
CA LEU A 77 -18.06 -24.97 -9.83
C LEU A 77 -19.00 -24.18 -8.90
N LYS A 78 -19.63 -24.89 -7.96
CA LYS A 78 -20.48 -24.31 -6.90
C LYS A 78 -19.64 -23.99 -5.68
N ALA A 79 -20.02 -22.92 -4.96
CA ALA A 79 -19.31 -22.53 -3.75
C ALA A 79 -19.31 -23.67 -2.72
N GLY A 80 -18.16 -23.92 -2.10
CA GLY A 80 -18.02 -25.03 -1.16
C GLY A 80 -16.57 -25.45 -0.93
N GLY A 81 -16.41 -26.67 -0.43
CA GLY A 81 -15.14 -27.27 -0.05
C GLY A 81 -15.12 -27.65 1.45
N PRO A 82 -13.99 -28.18 1.96
CA PRO A 82 -12.76 -28.44 1.22
C PRO A 82 -12.89 -29.61 0.23
N TYR A 83 -12.28 -29.48 -0.94
CA TYR A 83 -12.16 -30.52 -1.96
C TYR A 83 -10.71 -30.96 -2.15
N THR A 84 -10.53 -32.07 -2.85
CA THR A 84 -9.22 -32.58 -3.28
C THR A 84 -9.22 -32.72 -4.79
N MET A 85 -8.13 -32.31 -5.44
CA MET A 85 -7.89 -32.51 -6.86
C MET A 85 -6.73 -33.49 -7.03
N GLN A 86 -6.95 -34.52 -7.85
CA GLN A 86 -5.95 -35.51 -8.19
C GLN A 86 -5.49 -35.29 -9.63
N ILE A 87 -4.18 -35.29 -9.87
CA ILE A 87 -3.57 -35.01 -11.16
C ILE A 87 -2.56 -36.13 -11.45
N ASP A 88 -2.84 -36.95 -12.44
CA ASP A 88 -2.05 -38.13 -12.80
C ASP A 88 -1.47 -37.99 -14.21
N GLY A 89 -0.16 -38.11 -14.32
CA GLY A 89 0.60 -38.30 -15.55
C GLY A 89 1.62 -39.42 -15.35
N ASN A 90 2.89 -39.16 -15.67
CA ASN A 90 4.00 -40.05 -15.31
C ASN A 90 4.27 -40.08 -13.80
N ASN A 91 3.89 -39.00 -13.11
CA ASN A 91 3.81 -38.90 -11.65
C ASN A 91 2.40 -38.50 -11.22
N SER A 92 2.14 -38.53 -9.92
CA SER A 92 0.84 -38.27 -9.34
C SER A 92 0.93 -37.12 -8.33
N ILE A 93 0.10 -36.10 -8.47
CA ILE A 93 0.03 -34.92 -7.59
C ILE A 93 -1.38 -34.80 -7.02
N THR A 94 -1.47 -34.69 -5.70
CA THR A 94 -2.72 -34.38 -4.99
C THR A 94 -2.67 -32.94 -4.46
N VAL A 95 -3.61 -32.10 -4.89
CA VAL A 95 -3.83 -30.77 -4.32
C VAL A 95 -5.00 -30.84 -3.35
N LYS A 96 -4.75 -30.49 -2.08
CA LYS A 96 -5.68 -30.65 -0.96
C LYS A 96 -6.26 -29.32 -0.50
N ASP A 97 -7.34 -29.42 0.27
CA ASP A 97 -8.00 -28.28 0.89
C ASP A 97 -8.35 -27.20 -0.14
N ILE A 98 -9.03 -27.55 -1.23
CA ILE A 98 -9.45 -26.60 -2.26
C ILE A 98 -10.82 -26.05 -1.87
N ALA A 99 -10.93 -24.72 -1.78
CA ALA A 99 -12.23 -24.06 -1.67
C ALA A 99 -12.70 -23.59 -3.07
N VAL A 100 -14.01 -23.51 -3.26
CA VAL A 100 -14.62 -22.87 -4.43
C VAL A 100 -15.38 -21.65 -3.94
N GLY A 101 -15.06 -20.47 -4.46
CA GLY A 101 -15.47 -19.18 -3.90
C GLY A 101 -15.29 -18.00 -4.84
N ASP A 102 -15.20 -16.79 -4.28
CA ASP A 102 -14.92 -15.57 -5.03
C ASP A 102 -13.46 -15.15 -4.86
N VAL A 103 -12.72 -15.01 -5.98
CA VAL A 103 -11.28 -14.77 -6.00
C VAL A 103 -10.99 -13.32 -6.39
N TRP A 104 -10.25 -12.60 -5.56
CA TRP A 104 -9.93 -11.19 -5.73
C TRP A 104 -8.43 -10.96 -5.79
N VAL A 105 -7.98 -10.21 -6.78
CA VAL A 105 -6.59 -9.73 -6.83
C VAL A 105 -6.48 -8.45 -6.03
N CYS A 106 -5.63 -8.43 -5.01
CA CYS A 106 -5.30 -7.22 -4.24
C CYS A 106 -3.97 -6.66 -4.77
N SER A 107 -3.98 -5.45 -5.33
CA SER A 107 -2.79 -4.87 -5.94
C SER A 107 -2.67 -3.36 -5.74
N GLY A 108 -1.57 -2.79 -6.22
CA GLY A 108 -1.16 -1.42 -6.00
C GLY A 108 0.09 -1.36 -5.11
N GLN A 109 0.09 -0.45 -4.14
CA GLN A 109 1.27 -0.15 -3.35
C GLN A 109 1.12 -0.43 -1.85
N SER A 110 1.89 0.28 -1.02
CA SER A 110 2.08 0.00 0.40
C SER A 110 0.77 0.01 1.20
N ASN A 111 -0.20 0.84 0.84
CA ASN A 111 -1.50 0.84 1.52
C ASN A 111 -2.35 -0.42 1.23
N MET A 112 -2.20 -1.05 0.06
CA MET A 112 -2.73 -2.39 -0.19
C MET A 112 -1.88 -3.46 0.52
N GLY A 113 -0.56 -3.28 0.55
CA GLY A 113 0.37 -4.23 1.16
C GLY A 113 0.45 -4.20 2.69
N LEU A 114 -0.09 -3.15 3.34
CA LEU A 114 -0.03 -2.98 4.79
C LEU A 114 -0.69 -4.16 5.49
N SER A 115 0.09 -4.88 6.29
CA SER A 115 -0.37 -6.14 6.86
C SER A 115 -1.12 -5.93 8.17
N MET A 116 -1.98 -6.89 8.54
CA MET A 116 -2.57 -6.91 9.88
C MET A 116 -1.50 -7.00 10.98
N GLY A 117 -0.34 -7.59 10.70
CA GLY A 117 0.79 -7.64 11.63
C GLY A 117 1.37 -6.26 11.93
N ALA A 118 1.48 -5.39 10.93
CA ALA A 118 1.88 -3.99 11.13
C ALA A 118 0.87 -3.21 11.97
N LEU A 119 -0.41 -3.63 11.94
CA LEU A 119 -1.50 -3.03 12.70
C LEU A 119 -1.88 -3.83 13.97
N ALA A 120 -0.99 -4.71 14.44
CA ALA A 120 -1.32 -5.60 15.57
C ALA A 120 -1.57 -4.86 16.89
N SER A 121 -0.98 -3.68 17.07
CA SER A 121 -1.25 -2.81 18.22
C SER A 121 -2.61 -2.11 18.13
N VAL A 122 -3.13 -1.92 16.90
CA VAL A 122 -4.42 -1.27 16.62
C VAL A 122 -5.56 -2.27 16.66
N TYR A 123 -5.34 -3.48 16.14
CA TYR A 123 -6.35 -4.54 16.04
C TYR A 123 -5.96 -5.86 16.73
N PRO A 124 -5.55 -5.85 18.01
CA PRO A 124 -5.13 -7.07 18.70
C PRO A 124 -6.25 -8.12 18.76
N ASP A 125 -7.47 -7.65 19.04
CA ASP A 125 -8.67 -8.48 19.16
C ASP A 125 -9.09 -9.11 17.84
N ASP A 126 -9.10 -8.33 16.74
CA ASP A 126 -9.49 -8.86 15.43
C ASP A 126 -8.49 -9.93 14.97
N ILE A 127 -7.19 -9.80 15.29
CA ILE A 127 -6.19 -10.85 15.05
C ILE A 127 -6.46 -12.09 15.91
N ALA A 128 -6.65 -11.92 17.22
CA ALA A 128 -6.88 -13.03 18.14
C ALA A 128 -8.15 -13.83 17.79
N LYS A 129 -9.18 -13.19 17.24
CA LYS A 129 -10.49 -13.78 16.91
C LYS A 129 -10.66 -14.09 15.41
N SER A 130 -9.56 -14.16 14.65
CA SER A 130 -9.58 -14.21 13.18
C SER A 130 -9.77 -15.58 12.54
N GLU A 131 -10.00 -16.64 13.32
CA GLU A 131 -10.12 -18.01 12.81
C GLU A 131 -11.25 -18.11 11.78
N ASN A 132 -10.87 -18.29 10.51
CA ASN A 132 -11.80 -18.45 9.39
C ASN A 132 -11.08 -19.14 8.21
N SER A 133 -11.25 -20.45 8.12
CA SER A 133 -10.63 -21.28 7.07
C SER A 133 -11.12 -20.97 5.65
N PHE A 134 -12.20 -20.21 5.48
CA PHE A 134 -12.78 -19.85 4.18
C PHE A 134 -12.35 -18.47 3.66
N ILE A 135 -11.56 -17.71 4.43
CA ILE A 135 -10.85 -16.52 3.93
C ILE A 135 -9.40 -16.91 3.78
N ARG A 136 -8.87 -16.83 2.55
CA ARG A 136 -7.52 -17.30 2.25
C ARG A 136 -6.75 -16.29 1.42
N GLN A 137 -5.43 -16.24 1.61
CA GLN A 137 -4.55 -15.37 0.86
C GLN A 137 -3.39 -16.15 0.26
N PHE A 138 -3.09 -15.90 -1.02
CA PHE A 138 -1.79 -16.16 -1.63
C PHE A 138 -1.03 -14.83 -1.69
N TYR A 139 0.10 -14.73 -0.99
CA TYR A 139 0.97 -13.56 -1.11
C TYR A 139 1.95 -13.78 -2.27
N VAL A 140 1.92 -12.88 -3.25
CA VAL A 140 2.82 -12.93 -4.41
C VAL A 140 4.18 -12.38 -3.99
N PRO A 141 5.27 -13.15 -4.18
CA PRO A 141 6.61 -12.66 -3.88
C PRO A 141 6.94 -11.45 -4.77
N SER A 142 7.56 -10.44 -4.18
CA SER A 142 8.03 -9.29 -4.93
C SER A 142 9.11 -9.70 -5.93
N GLY A 143 9.03 -9.16 -7.15
CA GLY A 143 10.00 -9.42 -8.21
C GLY A 143 9.95 -8.32 -9.26
N TYR A 144 10.95 -8.27 -10.12
CA TYR A 144 11.04 -7.31 -11.22
C TYR A 144 11.54 -8.05 -12.45
N ARG A 145 10.92 -7.81 -13.61
CA ARG A 145 11.38 -8.34 -14.88
C ARG A 145 11.24 -7.33 -16.01
N PHE A 146 12.35 -7.04 -16.69
CA PHE A 146 12.42 -6.00 -17.73
C PHE A 146 12.32 -6.59 -19.13
N ASP A 147 12.75 -7.84 -19.31
CA ASP A 147 12.90 -8.55 -20.58
C ASP A 147 11.95 -9.77 -20.66
N GLY A 148 10.67 -9.47 -20.93
CA GLY A 148 9.63 -10.48 -21.06
C GLY A 148 8.88 -10.74 -19.76
N ARG A 149 8.17 -11.86 -19.67
CA ARG A 149 7.22 -12.16 -18.59
C ARG A 149 7.64 -13.42 -17.83
N ASP A 150 7.44 -13.41 -16.52
CA ASP A 150 7.50 -14.63 -15.72
C ASP A 150 6.25 -15.49 -16.00
N VAL A 151 6.45 -16.81 -16.03
CA VAL A 151 5.37 -17.80 -16.27
C VAL A 151 4.91 -18.49 -14.98
N ASP A 152 5.68 -18.37 -13.89
CA ASP A 152 5.35 -18.85 -12.55
C ASP A 152 6.08 -18.01 -11.49
N TYR A 153 5.67 -18.13 -10.23
CA TYR A 153 6.35 -17.51 -9.09
C TYR A 153 7.48 -18.38 -8.54
N LYS A 154 8.52 -17.73 -8.01
CA LYS A 154 9.64 -18.43 -7.35
C LYS A 154 9.25 -19.10 -6.03
N SER A 155 8.23 -18.57 -5.36
CA SER A 155 7.71 -19.05 -4.09
C SER A 155 6.27 -18.55 -3.89
N GLY A 156 5.65 -18.93 -2.78
CA GLY A 156 4.29 -18.53 -2.43
C GLY A 156 3.46 -19.73 -2.01
N GLN A 157 2.46 -19.47 -1.18
CA GLN A 157 1.57 -20.49 -0.63
C GLN A 157 0.25 -19.84 -0.24
N TRP A 158 -0.84 -20.57 -0.39
CA TRP A 158 -2.12 -20.17 0.17
C TRP A 158 -2.10 -20.37 1.69
N LYS A 159 -2.65 -19.39 2.41
CA LYS A 159 -2.87 -19.46 3.86
C LYS A 159 -4.30 -19.08 4.17
N SER A 160 -4.93 -19.81 5.08
CA SER A 160 -6.19 -19.42 5.69
C SER A 160 -5.99 -18.32 6.74
N ALA A 161 -7.04 -17.54 6.98
CA ALA A 161 -7.08 -16.60 8.08
C ALA A 161 -7.17 -17.38 9.41
N SER A 162 -6.15 -17.17 10.25
CA SER A 162 -6.03 -17.68 11.61
C SER A 162 -5.22 -16.68 12.43
N PRO A 163 -5.25 -16.71 13.77
CA PRO A 163 -4.47 -15.77 14.59
C PRO A 163 -2.97 -15.74 14.25
N GLN A 164 -2.42 -16.89 13.82
CA GLN A 164 -1.04 -17.01 13.37
C GLN A 164 -0.82 -16.40 11.98
N ASN A 165 -1.64 -16.78 11.00
CA ASN A 165 -1.43 -16.41 9.60
C ASN A 165 -1.88 -14.99 9.28
N LEU A 166 -2.90 -14.48 9.99
CA LEU A 166 -3.53 -13.20 9.68
C LEU A 166 -2.53 -12.05 9.71
N ARG A 167 -1.49 -12.12 10.54
CA ARG A 167 -0.43 -11.11 10.61
C ARG A 167 0.23 -10.83 9.24
N MET A 168 0.18 -11.76 8.30
CA MET A 168 0.71 -11.64 6.93
C MET A 168 -0.34 -11.23 5.88
N PHE A 169 -1.61 -11.12 6.27
CA PHE A 169 -2.68 -10.70 5.37
C PHE A 169 -2.64 -9.21 5.13
N THR A 170 -2.98 -8.78 3.91
CA THR A 170 -3.33 -7.36 3.66
C THR A 170 -4.49 -6.97 4.58
N ALA A 171 -4.35 -5.88 5.32
CA ALA A 171 -5.41 -5.40 6.21
C ALA A 171 -6.64 -4.96 5.41
N ALA A 172 -6.44 -4.20 4.33
CA ALA A 172 -7.52 -3.75 3.44
C ALA A 172 -8.26 -4.95 2.81
N GLY A 173 -7.51 -5.90 2.25
CA GLY A 173 -8.09 -7.11 1.64
C GLY A 173 -8.76 -8.03 2.64
N TYR A 174 -8.21 -8.18 3.86
CA TYR A 174 -8.83 -8.98 4.91
C TYR A 174 -10.18 -8.43 5.34
N TYR A 175 -10.26 -7.14 5.68
CA TYR A 175 -11.54 -6.55 6.09
C TYR A 175 -12.55 -6.52 4.95
N PHE A 176 -12.11 -6.34 3.70
CA PHE A 176 -12.96 -6.53 2.53
C PHE A 176 -13.55 -7.95 2.48
N ALA A 177 -12.70 -8.98 2.54
CA ALA A 177 -13.11 -10.37 2.48
C ALA A 177 -14.03 -10.74 3.64
N LEU A 178 -13.73 -10.27 4.85
CA LEU A 178 -14.52 -10.51 6.06
C LEU A 178 -15.94 -9.95 5.92
N ASN A 179 -16.08 -8.74 5.38
CA ASN A 179 -17.39 -8.12 5.15
C ASN A 179 -18.21 -8.90 4.11
N LEU A 180 -17.61 -9.32 3.00
CA LEU A 180 -18.31 -10.13 1.99
C LEU A 180 -18.66 -11.53 2.51
N TYR A 181 -17.74 -12.18 3.21
CA TYR A 181 -17.98 -13.51 3.79
C TYR A 181 -19.11 -13.48 4.82
N ARG A 182 -19.21 -12.42 5.65
CA ARG A 182 -20.32 -12.26 6.61
C ARG A 182 -21.69 -12.25 5.93
N ILE A 183 -21.79 -11.66 4.74
CA ILE A 183 -23.04 -11.52 3.99
C ILE A 183 -23.36 -12.79 3.20
N TYR A 184 -22.41 -13.26 2.38
CA TYR A 184 -22.69 -14.33 1.41
C TYR A 184 -22.34 -15.73 1.91
N LYS A 185 -21.50 -15.85 2.96
CA LYS A 185 -20.97 -17.13 3.47
C LYS A 185 -20.29 -17.98 2.39
N VAL A 186 -19.67 -17.31 1.42
CA VAL A 186 -18.95 -17.91 0.30
C VAL A 186 -17.46 -17.77 0.55
N PRO A 187 -16.62 -18.80 0.31
CA PRO A 187 -15.17 -18.69 0.46
C PRO A 187 -14.60 -17.52 -0.34
N ILE A 188 -13.64 -16.79 0.23
CA ILE A 188 -12.98 -15.65 -0.42
C ILE A 188 -11.49 -15.94 -0.54
N GLY A 189 -10.98 -15.93 -1.78
CA GLY A 189 -9.56 -16.01 -2.07
C GLY A 189 -8.99 -14.65 -2.39
N LEU A 190 -7.87 -14.29 -1.77
CA LEU A 190 -7.12 -13.06 -2.02
C LEU A 190 -5.78 -13.41 -2.66
N ILE A 191 -5.50 -12.91 -3.86
CA ILE A 191 -4.15 -12.97 -4.45
C ILE A 191 -3.54 -11.60 -4.26
N ASN A 192 -2.63 -11.45 -3.30
CA ASN A 192 -2.03 -10.17 -2.95
C ASN A 192 -0.72 -9.95 -3.73
N ALA A 193 -0.78 -9.12 -4.76
CA ALA A 193 0.34 -8.65 -5.55
C ALA A 193 0.48 -7.13 -5.38
N SER A 194 1.03 -6.70 -4.25
CA SER A 194 1.27 -5.29 -3.94
C SER A 194 2.74 -5.01 -3.67
N LEU A 195 3.20 -3.80 -4.01
CA LEU A 195 4.57 -3.37 -3.74
C LEU A 195 4.62 -1.91 -3.31
N GLY A 196 5.11 -1.66 -2.09
CA GLY A 196 5.29 -0.32 -1.56
C GLY A 196 6.08 0.60 -2.48
N GLY A 197 5.61 1.84 -2.66
CA GLY A 197 6.27 2.83 -3.51
C GLY A 197 6.12 2.62 -5.02
N SER A 198 5.43 1.57 -5.47
CA SER A 198 5.21 1.35 -6.91
C SER A 198 4.29 2.41 -7.53
N SER A 199 4.57 2.75 -8.78
CA SER A 199 3.76 3.66 -9.59
C SER A 199 2.88 2.88 -10.58
N ALA A 200 1.79 3.50 -11.07
CA ALA A 200 0.81 2.84 -11.93
C ALA A 200 1.46 2.23 -13.20
N GLU A 201 2.38 2.95 -13.83
CA GLU A 201 3.07 2.52 -15.06
C GLU A 201 3.91 1.25 -14.89
N ALA A 202 4.37 0.92 -13.67
CA ALA A 202 5.08 -0.32 -13.39
C ALA A 202 4.19 -1.57 -13.56
N TRP A 203 2.88 -1.39 -13.49
CA TRP A 203 1.85 -2.42 -13.56
C TRP A 203 1.17 -2.51 -14.93
N ILE A 204 1.62 -1.77 -15.93
CA ILE A 204 1.08 -1.78 -17.29
C ILE A 204 1.97 -2.66 -18.19
N SER A 205 1.36 -3.49 -19.04
CA SER A 205 2.10 -4.33 -19.98
C SER A 205 2.94 -3.51 -20.97
N GLU A 206 3.97 -4.12 -21.53
CA GLU A 206 4.83 -3.46 -22.53
C GLU A 206 4.03 -2.96 -23.75
N GLU A 207 2.98 -3.68 -24.16
CA GLU A 207 2.18 -3.27 -25.31
C GLU A 207 1.37 -2.02 -25.00
N ALA A 208 0.72 -1.98 -23.84
CA ALA A 208 -0.11 -0.86 -23.45
C ALA A 208 0.71 0.40 -23.09
N ILE A 209 1.92 0.24 -22.53
CA ILE A 209 2.75 1.38 -22.14
C ILE A 209 3.30 2.17 -23.34
N LYS A 210 3.30 1.60 -24.55
CA LYS A 210 3.67 2.31 -25.80
C LYS A 210 2.84 3.57 -26.06
N SER A 211 1.61 3.62 -25.51
CA SER A 211 0.77 4.83 -25.56
C SER A 211 1.33 6.00 -24.74
N PHE A 212 2.37 5.78 -23.95
CA PHE A 212 3.09 6.79 -23.17
C PHE A 212 4.59 6.77 -23.55
N PRO A 213 5.01 7.48 -24.61
CA PRO A 213 6.34 7.35 -25.20
C PRO A 213 7.50 7.48 -24.21
N LYS A 214 7.41 8.44 -23.27
CA LYS A 214 8.44 8.63 -22.23
C LYS A 214 8.59 7.40 -21.32
N TYR A 215 7.48 6.80 -20.89
CA TYR A 215 7.53 5.58 -20.07
C TYR A 215 8.02 4.37 -20.86
N TYR A 216 7.66 4.29 -22.14
CA TYR A 216 8.15 3.23 -23.00
C TYR A 216 9.66 3.34 -23.26
N GLU A 217 10.18 4.54 -23.50
CA GLU A 217 11.63 4.80 -23.61
C GLU A 217 12.38 4.41 -22.33
N ASP A 218 11.83 4.77 -21.16
CA ASP A 218 12.40 4.36 -19.87
C ASP A 218 12.41 2.83 -19.75
N ALA A 219 11.31 2.14 -20.08
CA ALA A 219 11.23 0.68 -20.07
C ALA A 219 12.32 0.03 -20.96
N LEU A 220 12.54 0.58 -22.16
CA LEU A 220 13.57 0.10 -23.09
C LEU A 220 14.99 0.25 -22.52
N ARG A 221 15.30 1.36 -21.83
CA ARG A 221 16.62 1.54 -21.19
C ARG A 221 16.90 0.47 -20.14
N PHE A 222 15.88 0.08 -19.37
CA PHE A 222 16.01 -0.92 -18.32
C PHE A 222 16.10 -2.37 -18.81
N LYS A 223 15.90 -2.61 -20.12
CA LYS A 223 16.20 -3.90 -20.75
C LYS A 223 17.71 -4.15 -20.88
N ASP A 224 18.54 -3.12 -20.90
CA ASP A 224 20.01 -3.28 -20.91
C ASP A 224 20.52 -3.67 -19.50
N PRO A 225 21.02 -4.89 -19.29
CA PRO A 225 21.58 -5.29 -17.99
C PRO A 225 22.80 -4.46 -17.60
N GLY A 226 23.54 -3.93 -18.58
CA GLY A 226 24.67 -3.03 -18.38
C GLY A 226 24.25 -1.70 -17.76
N TRP A 227 23.12 -1.14 -18.20
CA TRP A 227 22.53 0.07 -17.63
C TRP A 227 22.18 -0.12 -16.15
N MET A 228 21.41 -1.15 -15.82
CA MET A 228 21.03 -1.47 -14.43
C MET A 228 22.24 -1.71 -13.55
N LYS A 229 23.25 -2.42 -14.05
CA LYS A 229 24.50 -2.67 -13.31
C LYS A 229 25.25 -1.37 -13.00
N ARG A 230 25.29 -0.42 -13.94
CA ARG A 230 25.94 0.90 -13.73
C ARG A 230 25.21 1.72 -12.68
N ILE A 231 23.88 1.85 -12.78
CA ILE A 231 23.08 2.60 -11.81
C ILE A 231 23.20 1.99 -10.41
N ASN A 232 23.03 0.68 -10.28
CA ASN A 232 23.18 0.00 -8.99
C ASN A 232 24.56 0.18 -8.38
N LYS A 233 25.62 0.16 -9.21
CA LYS A 233 26.99 0.41 -8.73
C LYS A 233 27.12 1.84 -8.18
N GLN A 234 26.69 2.84 -8.93
CA GLN A 234 26.75 4.25 -8.54
C GLN A 234 25.95 4.52 -7.26
N ASP A 235 24.72 4.00 -7.17
CA ASP A 235 23.88 4.11 -5.98
C ASP A 235 24.52 3.45 -4.76
N ASN A 236 25.11 2.25 -4.94
CA ASN A 236 25.79 1.56 -3.86
C ASN A 236 27.04 2.31 -3.39
N GLU A 237 27.86 2.82 -4.31
CA GLU A 237 29.05 3.61 -3.96
C GLU A 237 28.66 4.89 -3.21
N ARG A 238 27.67 5.64 -3.69
CA ARG A 238 27.15 6.84 -3.02
C ARG A 238 26.68 6.54 -1.59
N VAL A 239 25.85 5.50 -1.42
CA VAL A 239 25.27 5.14 -0.12
C VAL A 239 26.32 4.57 0.84
N VAL A 240 27.26 3.76 0.35
CA VAL A 240 28.34 3.22 1.18
C VAL A 240 29.25 4.34 1.67
N ASN A 241 29.66 5.24 0.77
CA ASN A 241 30.51 6.38 1.12
C ASN A 241 29.83 7.30 2.13
N TRP A 242 28.55 7.62 1.93
CA TRP A 242 27.79 8.46 2.85
C TRP A 242 27.66 7.82 4.25
N ASN A 243 27.30 6.53 4.32
CA ASN A 243 27.20 5.82 5.61
C ASN A 243 28.58 5.64 6.29
N HIS A 244 29.64 5.46 5.51
CA HIS A 244 31.00 5.41 6.03
C HIS A 244 31.39 6.75 6.66
N ALA A 245 31.11 7.87 5.98
CA ALA A 245 31.35 9.21 6.49
C ALA A 245 30.59 9.46 7.81
N LEU A 246 29.32 9.05 7.90
CA LEU A 246 28.57 9.15 9.16
C LEU A 246 29.28 8.40 10.30
N ARG A 247 29.65 7.14 10.09
CA ARG A 247 30.25 6.30 11.14
C ARG A 247 31.60 6.83 11.62
N GLN A 248 32.41 7.39 10.71
CA GLN A 248 33.74 7.91 11.04
C GLN A 248 33.70 9.26 11.74
N ASN A 249 32.62 10.03 11.58
CA ASN A 249 32.56 11.42 12.03
C ASN A 249 31.48 11.70 13.08
N ASP A 250 30.65 10.72 13.43
CA ASP A 250 29.63 10.86 14.47
C ASP A 250 30.26 11.13 15.85
N ALA A 251 30.22 12.39 16.28
CA ALA A 251 30.77 12.86 17.54
C ALA A 251 30.20 12.12 18.76
N GLY A 252 28.96 11.63 18.69
CA GLY A 252 28.34 10.95 19.82
C GLY A 252 28.89 9.56 20.11
N TYR A 253 29.47 8.90 19.10
CA TYR A 253 30.21 7.66 19.31
C TYR A 253 31.70 7.88 19.58
N LYS A 254 32.24 9.04 19.18
CA LYS A 254 33.67 9.36 19.33
C LYS A 254 34.00 10.07 20.64
N SER A 255 33.00 10.60 21.34
CA SER A 255 33.21 11.28 22.62
C SER A 255 33.57 10.29 23.72
N GLU A 256 34.32 10.77 24.70
CA GLU A 256 34.55 10.05 25.95
C GLU A 256 34.08 10.93 27.13
N PRO A 257 33.02 10.54 27.85
CA PRO A 257 32.20 9.34 27.62
C PRO A 257 31.34 9.44 26.35
N ALA A 258 30.93 8.29 25.80
CA ALA A 258 30.00 8.23 24.66
C ALA A 258 28.66 8.91 25.01
N TRP A 259 27.94 9.44 24.02
CA TRP A 259 26.67 10.16 24.28
C TRP A 259 25.51 9.29 24.74
N THR A 260 25.69 7.97 24.76
CA THR A 260 24.76 7.02 25.37
C THR A 260 24.96 6.89 26.88
N ASP A 261 26.09 7.35 27.43
CA ASP A 261 26.41 7.22 28.84
C ASP A 261 25.47 8.06 29.72
N PRO A 262 24.82 7.47 30.73
CA PRO A 262 23.89 8.19 31.60
C PRO A 262 24.55 9.32 32.41
N LYS A 263 25.87 9.32 32.57
CA LYS A 263 26.62 10.35 33.30
C LYS A 263 27.20 11.45 32.40
N LEU A 264 26.95 11.43 31.09
CA LEU A 264 27.44 12.47 30.17
C LEU A 264 26.94 13.85 30.64
N ASN A 265 27.84 14.85 30.71
CA ASN A 265 27.45 16.25 30.86
C ASN A 265 26.83 16.78 29.56
N THR A 266 25.61 17.33 29.67
CA THR A 266 24.84 17.86 28.54
C THR A 266 24.40 19.30 28.77
N SER A 267 25.16 20.07 29.54
CA SER A 267 24.88 21.50 29.77
C SER A 267 25.00 22.34 28.50
N ASP A 268 25.78 21.87 27.52
CA ASP A 268 26.04 22.54 26.24
C ASP A 268 25.12 22.04 25.10
N TRP A 269 24.18 21.13 25.38
CA TRP A 269 23.23 20.66 24.39
C TRP A 269 22.07 21.63 24.27
N SER A 270 21.64 21.88 23.04
CA SER A 270 20.45 22.68 22.77
C SER A 270 19.19 21.91 23.16
N VAL A 271 18.05 22.59 23.20
CA VAL A 271 16.76 22.00 23.55
C VAL A 271 15.81 22.10 22.36
N MET A 272 15.04 21.04 22.15
CA MET A 272 13.97 20.97 21.15
C MET A 272 12.74 20.31 21.76
N HIS A 273 11.57 20.84 21.44
CA HIS A 273 10.30 20.23 21.82
C HIS A 273 10.05 18.97 20.98
N VAL A 274 9.68 17.88 21.64
CA VAL A 274 9.35 16.59 21.02
C VAL A 274 7.90 16.23 21.39
N PRO A 275 7.04 15.91 20.41
CA PRO A 275 7.33 15.86 18.98
C PRO A 275 7.52 17.24 18.33
N GLY A 276 8.24 17.25 17.20
CA GLY A 276 8.62 18.44 16.44
C GLY A 276 9.67 18.13 15.37
N TYR A 277 9.95 19.09 14.49
CA TYR A 277 10.98 18.99 13.44
C TYR A 277 12.12 19.98 13.68
N TRP A 278 13.38 19.56 13.53
CA TRP A 278 14.52 20.43 13.81
C TRP A 278 14.80 21.54 12.77
N PRO A 279 14.19 21.58 11.58
CA PRO A 279 14.29 22.78 10.74
C PRO A 279 13.61 24.02 11.33
N GLU A 280 12.77 23.82 12.33
CA GLU A 280 12.23 24.88 13.19
C GLU A 280 13.19 25.25 14.35
N SER A 281 14.36 24.62 14.39
CA SER A 281 15.41 24.81 15.41
C SER A 281 16.68 25.42 14.81
N GLN A 282 17.72 25.62 15.63
CA GLN A 282 18.99 26.22 15.20
C GLN A 282 19.72 25.46 14.06
N PHE A 283 19.37 24.20 13.81
CA PHE A 283 20.02 23.38 12.77
C PHE A 283 19.36 23.48 11.40
N GLY A 284 18.25 24.20 11.22
CA GLY A 284 17.62 24.34 9.89
C GLY A 284 17.40 23.00 9.18
N ALA A 285 17.43 22.99 7.84
CA ALA A 285 17.13 21.81 7.01
C ALA A 285 18.30 20.80 6.88
N GLU A 286 19.17 20.70 7.90
CA GLU A 286 20.37 19.89 7.84
C GLU A 286 20.11 18.37 7.94
N ASN A 287 20.97 17.59 7.27
CA ASN A 287 20.94 16.13 7.23
C ASN A 287 22.15 15.53 7.97
N GLY A 288 22.10 14.22 8.24
CA GLY A 288 23.19 13.52 8.95
C GLY A 288 22.70 12.83 10.23
N VAL A 289 23.49 12.94 11.30
CA VAL A 289 23.24 12.28 12.59
C VAL A 289 22.92 13.29 13.67
N PHE A 290 21.80 13.10 14.35
CA PHE A 290 21.34 13.94 15.45
C PHE A 290 21.03 13.08 16.66
N TRP A 291 21.46 13.53 17.83
CA TRP A 291 21.27 12.81 19.09
C TRP A 291 20.29 13.58 19.95
N PHE A 292 19.33 12.87 20.51
CA PHE A 292 18.34 13.38 21.44
C PHE A 292 18.48 12.66 22.77
N ARG A 293 18.32 13.40 23.87
CA ARG A 293 18.43 12.87 25.23
C ARG A 293 17.34 13.46 26.12
N ARG A 294 16.75 12.61 26.94
CA ARG A 294 15.80 12.99 27.98
C ARG A 294 16.00 12.16 29.24
N GLU A 295 15.87 12.82 30.38
CA GLU A 295 15.74 12.15 31.68
C GLU A 295 14.27 12.00 32.04
N VAL A 296 13.92 10.86 32.62
CA VAL A 296 12.56 10.55 33.08
C VAL A 296 12.62 9.94 34.47
N GLU A 297 11.73 10.38 35.35
CA GLU A 297 11.56 9.79 36.68
C GLU A 297 10.72 8.52 36.58
N VAL A 298 11.31 7.38 36.96
CA VAL A 298 10.64 6.08 36.95
C VAL A 298 10.27 5.69 38.39
N PRO A 299 8.98 5.44 38.69
CA PRO A 299 8.57 5.06 40.02
C PRO A 299 9.01 3.62 40.36
N ALA A 300 9.14 3.32 41.65
CA ALA A 300 9.47 1.98 42.17
C ALA A 300 8.61 0.87 41.56
N SER A 301 7.34 1.17 41.27
CA SER A 301 6.38 0.22 40.69
C SER A 301 6.70 -0.21 39.25
N MET A 302 7.53 0.56 38.52
CA MET A 302 7.99 0.23 37.16
C MET A 302 9.42 -0.33 37.14
N ALA A 303 10.22 -0.06 38.17
CA ALA A 303 11.61 -0.49 38.26
C ALA A 303 11.76 -2.00 38.16
N GLY A 304 12.80 -2.46 37.45
CA GLY A 304 13.13 -3.87 37.24
C GLY A 304 12.21 -4.64 36.28
N LYS A 305 11.03 -4.12 35.94
CA LYS A 305 10.04 -4.80 35.08
C LYS A 305 10.35 -4.62 33.59
N ALA A 306 9.93 -5.59 32.78
CA ALA A 306 9.82 -5.40 31.34
C ALA A 306 8.83 -4.27 31.04
N ALA A 307 9.14 -3.48 30.02
CA ALA A 307 8.33 -2.32 29.62
C ALA A 307 8.24 -2.21 28.09
N ASN A 308 7.43 -1.28 27.59
CA ASN A 308 7.42 -0.88 26.19
C ASN A 308 7.63 0.61 26.08
N ILE A 309 8.47 1.03 25.12
CA ILE A 309 8.66 2.43 24.76
C ILE A 309 8.09 2.68 23.37
N ARG A 310 7.24 3.71 23.27
CA ARG A 310 6.71 4.25 22.03
C ARG A 310 7.28 5.64 21.80
N LEU A 311 7.80 5.89 20.60
CA LEU A 311 8.40 7.17 20.20
C LEU A 311 7.78 7.69 18.90
N GLY A 312 6.47 7.50 18.76
CA GLY A 312 5.72 7.88 17.57
C GLY A 312 6.37 7.44 16.27
N ARG A 313 6.47 8.33 15.30
CA ARG A 313 7.20 8.12 14.04
C ARG A 313 8.39 9.08 13.99
N ILE A 314 9.53 8.59 13.49
CA ILE A 314 10.78 9.35 13.44
C ILE A 314 11.30 9.38 12.01
N VAL A 315 11.70 10.55 11.54
CA VAL A 315 12.28 10.77 10.20
C VAL A 315 13.81 10.88 10.33
N ASP A 316 14.62 9.98 9.76
CA ASP A 316 14.28 8.79 8.97
C ASP A 316 14.50 7.47 9.75
N ALA A 317 15.68 7.30 10.35
CA ALA A 317 16.08 6.07 11.04
C ALA A 317 16.55 6.37 12.46
N ASP A 318 16.36 5.43 13.38
CA ASP A 318 16.70 5.64 14.79
C ASP A 318 17.47 4.48 15.43
N SER A 319 18.10 4.77 16.56
CA SER A 319 18.65 3.82 17.51
C SER A 319 18.37 4.34 18.92
N VAL A 320 17.69 3.53 19.73
CA VAL A 320 17.23 3.90 21.07
C VAL A 320 18.07 3.21 22.13
N PHE A 321 18.50 3.99 23.12
CA PHE A 321 19.25 3.54 24.27
C PHE A 321 18.56 4.00 25.56
N ILE A 322 18.56 3.15 26.58
CA ILE A 322 18.07 3.49 27.92
C ILE A 322 19.17 3.12 28.91
N ASN A 323 19.59 4.10 29.72
CA ASN A 323 20.70 3.95 30.69
C ASN A 323 21.97 3.36 30.03
N GLY A 324 22.31 3.83 28.83
CA GLY A 324 23.44 3.33 28.04
C GLY A 324 23.22 2.00 27.32
N ARG A 325 22.15 1.27 27.59
CA ARG A 325 21.85 -0.02 26.95
C ARG A 325 21.05 0.17 25.67
N PHE A 326 21.49 -0.43 24.57
CA PHE A 326 20.73 -0.46 23.31
C PHE A 326 19.43 -1.27 23.46
N ILE A 327 18.32 -0.68 23.00
CA ILE A 327 16.98 -1.25 23.10
C ILE A 327 16.47 -1.71 21.73
N GLY A 328 16.70 -0.91 20.69
CA GLY A 328 16.23 -1.21 19.34
C GLY A 328 16.46 -0.06 18.38
N GLY A 329 16.13 -0.29 17.11
CA GLY A 329 16.21 0.72 16.07
C GLY A 329 15.43 0.31 14.83
N ILE A 330 14.91 1.28 14.10
CA ILE A 330 14.18 1.09 12.86
C ILE A 330 14.80 1.98 11.77
N GLY A 331 15.09 1.39 10.61
CA GLY A 331 15.73 2.06 9.47
C GLY A 331 14.78 2.75 8.48
N SER A 332 13.53 3.01 8.86
CA SER A 332 12.48 3.53 7.96
C SER A 332 11.69 4.66 8.60
N GLN A 333 11.38 5.69 7.83
CA GLN A 333 10.63 6.86 8.30
C GLN A 333 9.12 6.60 8.53
N TYR A 334 8.58 5.48 8.05
CA TYR A 334 7.13 5.25 8.04
C TYR A 334 6.62 4.40 9.20
N SER A 335 7.47 3.55 9.79
CA SER A 335 7.03 2.69 10.89
C SER A 335 6.96 3.45 12.22
N GLU A 336 5.92 3.23 13.00
CA GLU A 336 5.93 3.67 14.39
C GLU A 336 7.02 2.95 15.20
N ARG A 337 7.65 3.68 16.11
CA ARG A 337 8.69 3.20 17.01
C ARG A 337 8.04 2.60 18.23
N ASN A 338 8.11 1.27 18.33
CA ASN A 338 7.56 0.52 19.46
C ASN A 338 8.54 -0.59 19.83
N TYR A 339 9.28 -0.38 20.92
CA TYR A 339 10.34 -1.29 21.36
C TYR A 339 10.01 -1.92 22.70
N LYS A 340 10.30 -3.22 22.83
CA LYS A 340 10.26 -3.92 24.11
C LYS A 340 11.53 -3.62 24.89
N ILE A 341 11.37 -3.21 26.14
CA ILE A 341 12.45 -3.00 27.09
C ILE A 341 12.56 -4.25 27.96
N PRO A 342 13.73 -4.92 28.00
CA PRO A 342 13.95 -6.06 28.86
C PRO A 342 13.82 -5.73 30.36
N GLU A 343 13.54 -6.75 31.18
CA GLU A 343 13.64 -6.66 32.63
C GLU A 343 15.03 -6.19 33.08
N GLY A 344 15.07 -5.47 34.21
CA GLY A 344 16.29 -4.94 34.81
C GLY A 344 16.91 -3.71 34.13
N VAL A 345 16.34 -3.19 33.04
CA VAL A 345 16.85 -1.98 32.37
C VAL A 345 16.45 -0.70 33.11
N LEU A 346 15.19 -0.64 33.53
CA LEU A 346 14.66 0.49 34.28
C LEU A 346 14.98 0.32 35.76
N HIS A 347 15.39 1.41 36.41
CA HIS A 347 15.54 1.46 37.87
C HIS A 347 14.66 2.56 38.46
N GLU A 348 14.46 2.56 39.78
CA GLU A 348 13.75 3.63 40.46
C GLU A 348 14.54 4.95 40.34
N GLY A 349 13.81 6.07 40.20
CA GLY A 349 14.37 7.41 40.04
C GLY A 349 14.69 7.78 38.60
N SER A 350 15.66 8.68 38.40
CA SER A 350 16.04 9.22 37.10
C SER A 350 16.63 8.15 36.17
N ASN A 351 16.01 7.96 35.01
CA ASN A 351 16.51 7.11 33.92
C ASN A 351 16.78 7.98 32.69
N THR A 352 17.85 7.68 31.95
CA THR A 352 18.20 8.40 30.72
C THR A 352 17.73 7.65 29.49
N ILE A 353 16.97 8.32 28.62
CA ILE A 353 16.60 7.85 27.29
C ILE A 353 17.42 8.63 26.26
N VAL A 354 18.07 7.93 25.34
CA VAL A 354 18.82 8.51 24.22
C VAL A 354 18.28 7.96 22.90
N VAL A 355 18.04 8.85 21.94
CA VAL A 355 17.62 8.50 20.58
C VAL A 355 18.61 9.11 19.60
N ARG A 356 19.35 8.24 18.91
CA ARG A 356 20.20 8.63 17.80
C ARG A 356 19.40 8.53 16.51
N ILE A 357 19.29 9.62 15.77
CA ILE A 357 18.54 9.72 14.52
C ILE A 357 19.50 9.90 13.35
N ILE A 358 19.29 9.14 12.28
CA ILE A 358 19.88 9.41 10.96
C ILE A 358 18.78 10.00 10.08
N ASN A 359 19.05 11.18 9.52
CA ASN A 359 18.20 11.86 8.55
C ASN A 359 18.92 11.94 7.21
N TYR A 360 18.27 11.48 6.15
CA TYR A 360 18.94 11.31 4.85
C TYR A 360 18.81 12.54 3.96
N ILE A 361 17.60 13.05 3.77
CA ILE A 361 17.32 14.11 2.77
C ILE A 361 16.12 15.01 3.13
N ARG A 362 15.26 14.56 4.05
CA ARG A 362 14.02 15.26 4.41
C ARG A 362 14.26 16.12 5.65
N HIS A 363 13.25 16.83 6.09
CA HIS A 363 13.29 17.47 7.40
C HIS A 363 13.13 16.37 8.46
N GLY A 364 14.18 16.11 9.21
CA GLY A 364 14.10 15.09 10.24
C GLY A 364 13.41 15.62 11.51
N GLY A 365 12.95 14.67 12.33
CA GLY A 365 12.27 14.98 13.57
C GLY A 365 11.38 13.85 14.07
N PHE A 366 10.59 14.18 15.09
CA PHE A 366 9.60 13.32 15.71
C PHE A 366 8.21 13.81 15.27
N VAL A 367 7.46 12.95 14.60
CA VAL A 367 6.20 13.32 13.94
C VAL A 367 5.09 13.64 14.96
N PRO A 368 4.56 14.88 15.01
CA PRO A 368 3.49 15.24 15.94
C PRO A 368 2.20 14.44 15.75
N GLY A 369 1.40 14.29 16.81
CA GLY A 369 0.12 13.57 16.77
C GLY A 369 0.24 12.04 16.86
N LYS A 370 1.43 11.52 17.20
CA LYS A 370 1.69 10.11 17.50
C LYS A 370 1.97 9.93 18.99
N LYS A 371 1.96 8.68 19.50
CA LYS A 371 2.19 8.42 20.93
C LYS A 371 3.67 8.39 21.30
N TYR A 372 4.03 9.16 22.32
CA TYR A 372 5.35 9.20 22.94
C TYR A 372 5.22 8.80 24.41
N GLU A 373 5.46 7.53 24.73
CA GLU A 373 5.17 6.99 26.06
C GLU A 373 6.07 5.81 26.45
N LEU A 374 6.33 5.67 27.74
CA LEU A 374 6.92 4.47 28.37
C LEU A 374 5.84 3.79 29.21
N THR A 375 5.62 2.49 29.00
CA THR A 375 4.50 1.76 29.64
C THR A 375 4.95 0.45 30.28
N THR A 376 4.47 0.17 31.50
CA THR A 376 4.57 -1.16 32.16
C THR A 376 3.56 -1.27 33.29
N GLY A 377 3.06 -2.48 33.56
CA GLY A 377 2.18 -2.73 34.71
C GLY A 377 0.91 -1.87 34.78
N GLY A 378 0.39 -1.42 33.64
CA GLY A 378 -0.76 -0.49 33.57
C GLY A 378 -0.43 0.98 33.84
N GLN A 379 0.85 1.31 34.10
CA GLN A 379 1.34 2.68 34.25
C GLN A 379 1.93 3.20 32.95
N THR A 380 1.87 4.53 32.79
CA THR A 380 2.36 5.26 31.62
C THR A 380 3.14 6.49 32.05
N ILE A 381 4.32 6.70 31.46
CA ILE A 381 5.11 7.93 31.56
C ILE A 381 5.06 8.64 30.20
N ASN A 382 4.68 9.92 30.19
CA ASN A 382 4.66 10.74 28.98
C ASN A 382 6.10 11.11 28.55
N LEU A 383 6.41 10.91 27.27
CA LEU A 383 7.70 11.24 26.66
C LEU A 383 7.64 12.46 25.72
N GLU A 384 6.52 13.19 25.71
CA GLU A 384 6.39 14.51 25.07
C GLU A 384 6.96 15.62 25.96
N GLY A 385 7.44 16.71 25.35
CA GLY A 385 8.07 17.83 26.02
C GLY A 385 9.49 18.10 25.52
N ASP A 386 10.27 18.77 26.34
CA ASP A 386 11.60 19.24 25.95
C ASP A 386 12.64 18.12 26.04
N TRP A 387 13.39 17.94 24.95
CA TRP A 387 14.52 17.04 24.87
C TRP A 387 15.79 17.82 24.57
N LYS A 388 16.89 17.43 25.20
CA LYS A 388 18.21 17.93 24.82
C LYS A 388 18.59 17.29 23.50
N TYR A 389 19.24 18.04 22.61
CA TYR A 389 19.69 17.52 21.34
C TYR A 389 20.97 18.17 20.83
N LYS A 390 21.74 17.40 20.04
CA LYS A 390 23.02 17.84 19.47
C LYS A 390 23.31 17.08 18.17
N ALA A 391 23.89 17.77 17.18
CA ALA A 391 24.35 17.12 15.96
C ALA A 391 25.59 16.28 16.25
N GLY A 392 25.54 14.99 15.90
CA GLY A 392 26.70 14.10 15.92
C GLY A 392 27.58 14.31 14.68
N PHE A 393 26.95 14.47 13.51
CA PHE A 393 27.63 14.80 12.26
C PHE A 393 26.61 15.38 11.27
N VAL A 394 26.91 16.53 10.67
CA VAL A 394 26.11 17.12 9.58
C VAL A 394 26.68 16.64 8.25
N ALA A 395 25.82 16.21 7.34
CA ALA A 395 26.18 15.65 6.05
C ALA A 395 25.31 16.25 4.94
N ASP A 396 25.85 16.26 3.72
CA ASP A 396 25.07 16.56 2.52
C ASP A 396 23.88 15.57 2.39
N PRO A 397 22.77 15.97 1.77
CA PRO A 397 21.63 15.08 1.57
C PRO A 397 22.01 13.82 0.77
N LEU A 398 21.54 12.66 1.22
CA LEU A 398 21.71 11.40 0.50
C LEU A 398 20.61 11.27 -0.56
N GLU A 399 20.99 11.47 -1.84
CA GLU A 399 20.08 11.26 -2.97
C GLU A 399 19.47 9.85 -2.96
N GLU A 400 18.15 9.79 -3.18
CA GLU A 400 17.40 8.53 -3.22
C GLU A 400 17.97 7.58 -4.27
N ARG A 401 17.93 6.28 -3.95
CA ARG A 401 18.26 5.23 -4.91
C ARG A 401 17.20 5.17 -6.01
N LEU A 402 17.58 4.69 -7.19
CA LEU A 402 16.57 4.27 -8.17
C LEU A 402 15.70 3.16 -7.55
N PHE A 403 14.42 3.44 -7.38
CA PHE A 403 13.48 2.44 -6.89
C PHE A 403 12.90 1.61 -8.05
N THR A 404 13.29 0.34 -8.12
CA THR A 404 12.92 -0.60 -9.19
C THR A 404 11.40 -0.76 -9.36
N GLY A 405 10.62 -0.60 -8.29
CA GLY A 405 9.16 -0.68 -8.34
C GLY A 405 8.46 0.47 -9.06
N LYS A 406 9.19 1.51 -9.48
CA LYS A 406 8.68 2.58 -10.35
C LYS A 406 9.06 2.40 -11.81
N ILE A 407 9.85 1.38 -12.15
CA ILE A 407 10.24 1.13 -13.54
C ILE A 407 9.01 0.63 -14.30
N PRO A 408 8.62 1.26 -15.42
CA PRO A 408 7.45 0.86 -16.18
C PRO A 408 7.52 -0.62 -16.57
N THR A 409 6.37 -1.30 -16.55
CA THR A 409 6.21 -2.71 -16.95
C THR A 409 6.87 -3.76 -16.04
N ALA A 410 7.84 -3.38 -15.20
CA ALA A 410 8.65 -4.32 -14.45
C ALA A 410 7.85 -5.21 -13.49
N LEU A 411 6.79 -4.68 -12.87
CA LEU A 411 5.93 -5.41 -11.92
C LEU A 411 4.81 -6.17 -12.63
N PHE A 412 4.30 -5.63 -13.74
CA PHE A 412 3.40 -6.38 -14.61
C PHE A 412 4.04 -7.72 -15.00
N ASN A 413 5.27 -7.67 -15.48
CA ASN A 413 5.97 -8.85 -16.00
C ASN A 413 6.26 -9.93 -14.95
N SER A 414 6.59 -9.54 -13.71
CA SER A 414 7.04 -10.46 -12.66
C SER A 414 5.94 -10.85 -11.68
N MET A 415 5.07 -9.90 -11.31
CA MET A 415 4.10 -10.09 -10.23
C MET A 415 2.70 -10.37 -10.79
N LEU A 416 2.32 -9.76 -11.92
CA LEU A 416 0.98 -9.91 -12.50
C LEU A 416 0.90 -11.02 -13.55
N ALA A 417 1.85 -11.08 -14.48
CA ALA A 417 1.82 -11.99 -15.61
C ALA A 417 1.64 -13.47 -15.22
N PRO A 418 2.29 -14.00 -14.16
CA PRO A 418 2.12 -15.41 -13.77
C PRO A 418 0.70 -15.78 -13.32
N MET A 419 -0.14 -14.83 -12.93
CA MET A 419 -1.52 -15.09 -12.49
C MET A 419 -2.59 -14.86 -13.58
N LEU A 420 -2.22 -14.46 -14.80
CA LEU A 420 -3.21 -14.14 -15.85
C LEU A 420 -4.08 -15.34 -16.26
N ASN A 421 -3.58 -16.57 -16.06
CA ASN A 421 -4.34 -17.81 -16.29
C ASN A 421 -5.35 -18.12 -15.17
N TYR A 422 -5.26 -17.46 -14.02
CA TYR A 422 -6.18 -17.67 -12.89
C TYR A 422 -7.51 -16.95 -13.14
N ARG A 423 -8.63 -17.65 -12.95
CA ARG A 423 -9.96 -17.05 -13.06
C ARG A 423 -10.26 -16.22 -11.82
N ILE A 424 -10.65 -14.96 -12.00
CA ILE A 424 -10.92 -14.03 -10.89
C ILE A 424 -12.36 -13.48 -10.93
N LYS A 425 -12.86 -13.07 -9.77
CA LYS A 425 -14.09 -12.28 -9.60
C LYS A 425 -13.84 -10.81 -9.93
N GLY A 426 -12.69 -10.27 -9.57
CA GLY A 426 -12.34 -8.86 -9.76
C GLY A 426 -11.04 -8.44 -9.06
N VAL A 427 -10.78 -7.14 -9.07
CA VAL A 427 -9.56 -6.52 -8.53
C VAL A 427 -9.90 -5.52 -7.43
N LEU A 428 -9.09 -5.51 -6.38
CA LEU A 428 -8.94 -4.43 -5.41
C LEU A 428 -7.64 -3.70 -5.68
N TRP A 429 -7.71 -2.39 -5.86
CA TRP A 429 -6.56 -1.54 -6.17
C TRP A 429 -6.43 -0.41 -5.16
N TYR A 430 -5.27 -0.29 -4.53
CA TYR A 430 -4.95 0.87 -3.69
C TYR A 430 -3.56 1.37 -4.04
N GLN A 431 -3.56 2.39 -4.87
CA GLN A 431 -2.38 3.08 -5.35
C GLN A 431 -2.74 4.51 -5.77
N GLY A 432 -1.74 5.37 -5.71
CA GLY A 432 -1.81 6.71 -6.26
C GLY A 432 -0.71 7.60 -5.69
N GLU A 433 -0.25 7.33 -4.48
CA GLU A 433 0.67 8.19 -3.74
C GLU A 433 1.98 8.39 -4.51
N SER A 434 2.51 7.35 -5.16
CA SER A 434 3.72 7.45 -5.98
C SER A 434 3.55 8.20 -7.31
N ASN A 435 2.32 8.51 -7.72
CA ASN A 435 2.01 9.26 -8.95
C ASN A 435 1.57 10.71 -8.67
N THR A 436 1.53 11.14 -7.41
CA THR A 436 1.07 12.49 -7.01
C THR A 436 1.92 13.63 -7.56
N SER A 437 3.21 13.42 -7.82
CA SER A 437 4.08 14.40 -8.51
C SER A 437 3.80 14.52 -10.01
N LYS A 438 2.99 13.62 -10.58
CA LYS A 438 2.56 13.59 -11.98
C LYS A 438 1.05 13.35 -12.09
N ALA A 439 0.27 13.97 -11.19
CA ALA A 439 -1.17 13.68 -11.09
C ALA A 439 -1.94 13.98 -12.40
N PHE A 440 -1.48 14.93 -13.22
CA PHE A 440 -2.10 15.32 -14.49
C PHE A 440 -2.26 14.18 -15.51
N GLU A 441 -1.29 13.27 -15.59
CA GLU A 441 -1.31 12.12 -16.51
C GLU A 441 -1.92 10.86 -15.87
N HIS A 442 -2.15 10.86 -14.55
CA HIS A 442 -2.60 9.68 -13.81
C HIS A 442 -3.96 9.16 -14.31
N PHE A 443 -4.90 10.03 -14.69
CA PHE A 443 -6.19 9.58 -15.23
C PHE A 443 -6.02 8.69 -16.47
N SER A 444 -5.20 9.13 -17.43
CA SER A 444 -4.90 8.38 -18.66
C SER A 444 -4.17 7.09 -18.34
N LEU A 445 -3.15 7.13 -17.48
CA LEU A 445 -2.41 5.94 -17.04
C LEU A 445 -3.32 4.90 -16.38
N PHE A 446 -4.15 5.33 -15.42
CA PHE A 446 -4.99 4.42 -14.65
C PHE A 446 -6.11 3.82 -15.51
N LYS A 447 -6.69 4.61 -16.44
CA LYS A 447 -7.61 4.08 -17.45
C LYS A 447 -6.93 3.01 -18.31
N THR A 448 -5.73 3.28 -18.82
CA THR A 448 -4.96 2.31 -19.62
C THR A 448 -4.62 1.06 -18.82
N LEU A 449 -4.25 1.19 -17.54
CA LEU A 449 -3.98 0.05 -16.66
C LEU A 449 -5.20 -0.88 -16.55
N ILE A 450 -6.38 -0.33 -16.26
CA ILE A 450 -7.60 -1.12 -16.11
C ILE A 450 -7.95 -1.85 -17.41
N SER A 451 -7.90 -1.13 -18.53
CA SER A 451 -8.18 -1.70 -19.86
C SER A 451 -7.15 -2.76 -20.26
N ASP A 452 -5.86 -2.50 -20.02
CA ASP A 452 -4.79 -3.45 -20.28
C ASP A 452 -4.99 -4.73 -19.48
N TRP A 453 -5.22 -4.64 -18.16
CA TRP A 453 -5.45 -5.83 -17.33
C TRP A 453 -6.63 -6.65 -17.85
N ARG A 454 -7.77 -6.02 -18.16
CA ARG A 454 -8.92 -6.73 -18.74
C ARG A 454 -8.57 -7.44 -20.05
N ASN A 455 -7.77 -6.81 -20.91
CA ASN A 455 -7.29 -7.40 -22.16
C ASN A 455 -6.31 -8.57 -21.91
N GLN A 456 -5.39 -8.44 -20.96
CA GLN A 456 -4.39 -9.46 -20.66
C GLN A 456 -5.02 -10.71 -20.03
N TRP A 457 -6.06 -10.53 -19.19
CA TRP A 457 -6.79 -11.64 -18.59
C TRP A 457 -7.75 -12.34 -19.56
N GLN A 458 -8.29 -11.60 -20.54
CA GLN A 458 -9.29 -12.10 -21.49
C GLN A 458 -10.57 -12.62 -20.79
N GLN A 459 -11.01 -11.92 -19.74
CA GLN A 459 -12.17 -12.30 -18.92
C GLN A 459 -13.34 -11.30 -19.03
N GLY A 460 -13.28 -10.41 -20.02
CA GLY A 460 -14.20 -9.29 -20.18
C GLY A 460 -13.95 -8.18 -19.18
N ASP A 461 -14.94 -7.29 -19.02
CA ASP A 461 -14.89 -6.19 -18.07
C ASP A 461 -15.13 -6.67 -16.65
N PHE A 462 -14.18 -7.36 -16.02
CA PHE A 462 -14.33 -7.74 -14.61
C PHE A 462 -14.36 -6.49 -13.69
N PRO A 463 -15.04 -6.57 -12.53
CA PRO A 463 -15.08 -5.52 -11.52
C PRO A 463 -13.69 -5.03 -11.10
N PHE A 464 -13.48 -3.72 -11.17
CA PHE A 464 -12.24 -3.07 -10.72
C PHE A 464 -12.57 -2.05 -9.63
N ILE A 465 -12.22 -2.36 -8.38
CA ILE A 465 -12.61 -1.58 -7.21
C ILE A 465 -11.36 -0.95 -6.61
N TYR A 466 -11.40 0.34 -6.31
CA TYR A 466 -10.23 1.05 -5.79
C TYR A 466 -10.53 2.02 -4.67
N ALA A 467 -9.51 2.33 -3.87
CA ALA A 467 -9.57 3.39 -2.89
C ALA A 467 -9.19 4.72 -3.54
N GLN A 468 -9.99 5.77 -3.31
CA GLN A 468 -9.53 7.14 -3.52
C GLN A 468 -8.49 7.48 -2.44
N LEU A 469 -7.49 8.31 -2.73
CA LEU A 469 -6.47 8.64 -1.74
C LEU A 469 -7.05 9.35 -0.50
N PRO A 470 -6.56 9.00 0.70
CA PRO A 470 -7.00 9.58 1.95
C PRO A 470 -6.46 11.01 2.13
N ASN A 471 -6.83 11.70 3.21
CA ASN A 471 -6.13 12.90 3.66
C ASN A 471 -4.71 12.56 4.14
N PHE A 472 -3.72 13.34 3.70
CA PHE A 472 -2.32 13.21 4.08
C PHE A 472 -1.58 14.49 3.73
N VAL A 473 -0.67 14.95 4.59
CA VAL A 473 0.28 16.02 4.29
C VAL A 473 1.68 15.48 4.51
N GLU A 474 2.46 15.44 3.43
CA GLU A 474 3.87 15.15 3.55
C GLU A 474 4.57 16.32 4.23
N VAL A 475 5.29 16.02 5.30
CA VAL A 475 6.04 17.04 6.03
C VAL A 475 7.10 17.59 5.07
N ASN A 476 7.08 18.91 4.87
CA ASN A 476 8.15 19.66 4.21
C ASN A 476 8.34 19.42 2.72
N ILE A 477 7.24 19.44 1.99
CA ILE A 477 7.28 19.73 0.57
C ILE A 477 6.45 20.99 0.33
N GLU A 478 7.00 21.96 -0.42
CA GLU A 478 6.20 23.05 -0.96
C GLU A 478 4.93 22.43 -1.56
N SER A 479 3.77 22.83 -1.04
CA SER A 479 2.47 22.21 -1.33
C SER A 479 2.10 22.17 -2.82
N THR A 480 2.92 22.81 -3.67
CA THR A 480 2.83 22.90 -5.13
C THR A 480 3.43 21.70 -5.87
N LYS A 481 4.34 20.90 -5.27
CA LYS A 481 5.02 19.79 -5.98
C LYS A 481 4.24 18.48 -6.06
N TYR A 482 3.19 18.33 -5.25
CA TYR A 482 2.40 17.09 -5.14
C TYR A 482 0.92 17.42 -5.11
N ASP A 483 0.25 17.21 -6.23
CA ASP A 483 -1.15 17.58 -6.39
C ASP A 483 -2.06 16.44 -5.93
N TRP A 484 -2.12 16.25 -4.60
CA TRP A 484 -2.87 15.17 -3.97
C TRP A 484 -4.37 15.31 -4.21
N ALA A 485 -4.89 16.54 -4.17
CA ALA A 485 -6.29 16.84 -4.48
C ALA A 485 -6.62 16.50 -5.94
N TYR A 486 -5.75 16.87 -6.89
CA TYR A 486 -5.92 16.51 -8.29
C TYR A 486 -5.84 15.01 -8.50
N LEU A 487 -4.96 14.30 -7.80
CA LEU A 487 -4.94 12.84 -7.91
C LEU A 487 -6.27 12.21 -7.45
N ARG A 488 -6.88 12.71 -6.36
CA ARG A 488 -8.23 12.29 -5.96
C ARG A 488 -9.27 12.59 -7.04
N GLU A 489 -9.17 13.74 -7.71
CA GLU A 489 -10.01 14.08 -8.86
C GLU A 489 -9.83 13.07 -10.00
N THR A 490 -8.59 12.68 -10.33
CA THR A 490 -8.37 11.68 -11.39
C THR A 490 -9.00 10.33 -11.05
N GLN A 491 -8.94 9.90 -9.78
CA GLN A 491 -9.60 8.69 -9.31
C GLN A 491 -11.12 8.82 -9.41
N LEU A 492 -11.70 9.98 -9.08
CA LEU A 492 -13.13 10.25 -9.28
C LEU A 492 -13.52 10.24 -10.77
N LYS A 493 -12.70 10.84 -11.65
CA LYS A 493 -12.92 10.83 -13.10
C LYS A 493 -12.94 9.40 -13.64
N THR A 494 -12.06 8.52 -13.15
CA THR A 494 -12.06 7.09 -13.53
C THR A 494 -13.39 6.40 -13.23
N LEU A 495 -14.02 6.70 -12.09
CA LEU A 495 -15.30 6.10 -11.70
C LEU A 495 -16.40 6.37 -12.74
N SER A 496 -16.41 7.56 -13.32
CA SER A 496 -17.43 7.96 -14.31
C SER A 496 -17.06 7.52 -15.73
N ALA A 497 -15.77 7.41 -16.04
CA ALA A 497 -15.29 7.16 -17.40
C ALA A 497 -15.04 5.68 -17.72
N VAL A 498 -14.88 4.82 -16.72
CA VAL A 498 -14.52 3.41 -16.91
C VAL A 498 -15.62 2.50 -16.35
N PRO A 499 -16.26 1.66 -17.19
CA PRO A 499 -17.37 0.82 -16.77
C PRO A 499 -16.92 -0.29 -15.82
N ASN A 500 -17.88 -0.81 -15.05
CA ASN A 500 -17.68 -1.86 -14.05
C ASN A 500 -16.56 -1.54 -13.05
N THR A 501 -16.51 -0.27 -12.62
CA THR A 501 -15.60 0.20 -11.58
C THR A 501 -16.36 0.60 -10.32
N GLY A 502 -15.69 0.49 -9.17
CA GLY A 502 -16.19 0.96 -7.89
C GLY A 502 -15.09 1.74 -7.16
N MET A 503 -15.47 2.76 -6.40
CA MET A 503 -14.52 3.57 -5.64
C MET A 503 -14.94 3.61 -4.17
N ALA A 504 -13.98 3.52 -3.27
CA ALA A 504 -14.15 3.84 -1.85
C ALA A 504 -13.51 5.20 -1.58
N VAL A 505 -14.32 6.20 -1.25
CA VAL A 505 -13.82 7.50 -0.75
C VAL A 505 -13.20 7.26 0.63
N SER A 506 -11.99 7.76 0.87
CA SER A 506 -11.25 7.52 2.12
C SER A 506 -10.76 8.82 2.81
N ILE A 507 -11.28 9.97 2.39
CA ILE A 507 -10.85 11.30 2.82
C ILE A 507 -10.91 11.56 4.33
N ASP A 508 -11.72 10.80 5.06
CA ASP A 508 -11.98 10.94 6.50
C ASP A 508 -11.36 9.84 7.36
N ILE A 509 -10.75 8.84 6.74
CA ILE A 509 -10.12 7.70 7.41
C ILE A 509 -8.60 7.69 7.20
N GLY A 510 -8.06 8.81 6.70
CA GLY A 510 -6.64 9.10 6.63
C GLY A 510 -6.08 9.77 7.86
N GLU A 511 -4.77 9.95 7.86
CA GLU A 511 -4.01 10.63 8.89
C GLU A 511 -3.17 11.71 8.22
N TRP A 512 -3.24 12.95 8.71
CA TRP A 512 -2.47 14.04 8.10
C TRP A 512 -0.96 13.80 8.20
N ASN A 513 -0.51 13.07 9.23
CA ASN A 513 0.87 12.85 9.60
C ASN A 513 1.38 11.44 9.25
N ASP A 514 0.57 10.59 8.61
CA ASP A 514 0.93 9.23 8.26
C ASP A 514 0.35 8.84 6.90
N ILE A 515 1.24 8.48 5.98
CA ILE A 515 0.87 8.07 4.63
C ILE A 515 0.20 6.68 4.61
N HIS A 516 0.28 5.93 5.71
CA HIS A 516 -0.32 4.60 5.88
C HIS A 516 -1.42 4.60 6.97
N PRO A 517 -2.62 5.15 6.69
CA PRO A 517 -3.65 5.29 7.71
C PRO A 517 -4.03 3.97 8.36
N VAL A 518 -4.19 3.96 9.69
CA VAL A 518 -4.42 2.69 10.41
C VAL A 518 -5.86 2.21 10.32
N ASN A 519 -6.84 3.06 9.97
CA ASN A 519 -8.26 2.68 9.84
C ASN A 519 -8.56 1.87 8.56
N LYS A 520 -7.99 0.67 8.48
CA LYS A 520 -8.21 -0.28 7.39
C LYS A 520 -9.53 -1.05 7.50
N LYS A 521 -10.16 -1.03 8.68
CA LYS A 521 -11.45 -1.68 8.94
C LYS A 521 -12.58 -1.00 8.17
N ASP A 522 -12.70 0.32 8.30
CA ASP A 522 -13.71 1.10 7.57
C ASP A 522 -13.42 1.14 6.07
N LEU A 523 -12.14 1.23 5.69
CA LEU A 523 -11.75 1.12 4.27
C LEU A 523 -12.21 -0.20 3.66
N GLY A 524 -11.91 -1.33 4.31
CA GLY A 524 -12.33 -2.65 3.83
C GLY A 524 -13.84 -2.80 3.72
N ALA A 525 -14.60 -2.21 4.66
CA ALA A 525 -16.05 -2.16 4.61
C ALA A 525 -16.57 -1.35 3.41
N ARG A 526 -15.98 -0.18 3.12
CA ARG A 526 -16.34 0.64 1.95
C ARG A 526 -16.00 -0.03 0.62
N LEU A 527 -14.84 -0.69 0.53
CA LEU A 527 -14.48 -1.51 -0.63
C LEU A 527 -15.48 -2.67 -0.82
N ALA A 528 -15.93 -3.31 0.26
CA ALA A 528 -16.93 -4.37 0.20
C ALA A 528 -18.31 -3.84 -0.25
N LEU A 529 -18.72 -2.65 0.19
CA LEU A 529 -19.92 -1.98 -0.31
C LEU A 529 -19.83 -1.71 -1.82
N ALA A 530 -18.68 -1.23 -2.31
CA ALA A 530 -18.45 -1.05 -3.73
C ALA A 530 -18.53 -2.38 -4.50
N ALA A 531 -17.98 -3.48 -3.94
CA ALA A 531 -18.12 -4.80 -4.55
C ALA A 531 -19.56 -5.28 -4.61
N ARG A 532 -20.34 -5.11 -3.54
CA ARG A 532 -21.76 -5.50 -3.53
C ARG A 532 -22.53 -4.86 -4.67
N LYS A 533 -22.29 -3.56 -4.93
CA LYS A 533 -22.90 -2.85 -6.06
C LYS A 533 -22.40 -3.36 -7.41
N VAL A 534 -21.08 -3.40 -7.60
CA VAL A 534 -20.45 -3.57 -8.92
C VAL A 534 -20.29 -5.04 -9.32
N ALA A 535 -19.94 -5.91 -8.37
CA ALA A 535 -19.61 -7.31 -8.61
C ALA A 535 -20.74 -8.31 -8.24
N TYR A 536 -21.66 -7.90 -7.35
CA TYR A 536 -22.79 -8.73 -6.92
C TYR A 536 -24.16 -8.19 -7.38
N GLY A 537 -24.19 -7.05 -8.09
CA GLY A 537 -25.40 -6.53 -8.70
C GLY A 537 -26.44 -6.00 -7.70
N GLU A 538 -26.04 -5.70 -6.46
CA GLU A 538 -26.94 -5.14 -5.45
C GLU A 538 -27.27 -3.69 -5.77
N ASN A 539 -28.30 -3.48 -6.59
CA ASN A 539 -28.55 -2.17 -7.17
C ASN A 539 -29.16 -1.13 -6.23
N LYS A 540 -29.77 -1.57 -5.13
CA LYS A 540 -30.53 -0.73 -4.19
C LYS A 540 -29.70 -0.22 -3.00
N ILE A 541 -28.44 -0.62 -2.86
CA ILE A 541 -27.59 -0.20 -1.75
C ILE A 541 -26.95 1.17 -2.02
N VAL A 542 -26.73 1.92 -0.94
CA VAL A 542 -25.90 3.12 -0.95
C VAL A 542 -24.46 2.70 -0.66
N TYR A 543 -23.56 2.89 -1.64
CA TYR A 543 -22.15 2.49 -1.54
C TYR A 543 -21.16 3.65 -1.67
N LEU A 544 -21.65 4.83 -2.05
CA LEU A 544 -20.88 6.07 -2.19
C LEU A 544 -21.60 7.20 -1.47
N GLY A 545 -20.81 8.14 -0.96
CA GLY A 545 -21.29 9.44 -0.51
C GLY A 545 -21.60 10.39 -1.67
N PRO A 546 -21.99 11.64 -1.36
CA PRO A 546 -22.39 12.62 -2.37
C PRO A 546 -21.28 12.87 -3.42
N ILE A 547 -21.65 12.87 -4.70
CA ILE A 547 -20.75 13.23 -5.81
C ILE A 547 -21.31 14.48 -6.50
N TYR A 548 -20.48 15.51 -6.65
CA TYR A 548 -20.88 16.75 -7.32
C TYR A 548 -21.38 16.46 -8.75
N ARG A 549 -22.47 17.13 -9.15
CA ARG A 549 -23.10 16.96 -10.46
C ARG A 549 -23.19 18.26 -11.26
N THR A 550 -23.76 19.31 -10.67
CA THR A 550 -23.98 20.58 -11.37
C THR A 550 -23.86 21.76 -10.42
N LEU A 551 -23.50 22.90 -11.00
CA LEU A 551 -23.41 24.21 -10.38
C LEU A 551 -24.39 25.16 -11.07
N LYS A 552 -25.13 25.94 -10.29
CA LYS A 552 -25.97 27.05 -10.75
C LYS A 552 -25.65 28.31 -9.94
N ILE A 553 -25.38 29.41 -10.62
CA ILE A 553 -25.18 30.72 -9.97
C ILE A 553 -26.55 31.41 -9.81
N ALA A 554 -26.81 31.94 -8.63
CA ALA A 554 -28.00 32.72 -8.30
C ALA A 554 -27.57 33.97 -7.52
N GLY A 555 -27.40 35.09 -8.21
CA GLY A 555 -26.81 36.30 -7.61
C GLY A 555 -25.38 36.06 -7.16
N ASN A 556 -25.11 36.27 -5.86
CA ASN A 556 -23.81 36.01 -5.23
C ASN A 556 -23.72 34.61 -4.60
N GLN A 557 -24.75 33.76 -4.76
CA GLN A 557 -24.77 32.40 -4.23
C GLN A 557 -24.54 31.39 -5.35
N VAL A 558 -23.98 30.25 -4.96
CA VAL A 558 -23.78 29.09 -5.81
C VAL A 558 -24.60 27.93 -5.26
N ILE A 559 -25.45 27.36 -6.11
CA ILE A 559 -26.30 26.21 -5.78
C ILE A 559 -25.68 24.97 -6.42
N LEU A 560 -25.26 24.01 -5.60
CA LEU A 560 -24.66 22.76 -6.02
C LEU A 560 -25.67 21.61 -5.89
N SER A 561 -25.71 20.73 -6.90
CA SER A 561 -26.47 19.48 -6.86
C SER A 561 -25.53 18.27 -6.82
N PHE A 562 -25.97 17.19 -6.17
CA PHE A 562 -25.18 15.97 -6.00
C PHE A 562 -25.94 14.73 -6.47
N THR A 563 -25.22 13.72 -6.96
CA THR A 563 -25.69 12.33 -7.00
C THR A 563 -25.27 11.60 -5.71
N ASN A 564 -25.75 10.36 -5.53
CA ASN A 564 -25.33 9.49 -4.42
C ASN A 564 -25.60 10.08 -3.02
N THR A 565 -26.69 10.86 -2.90
CA THR A 565 -27.12 11.48 -1.65
C THR A 565 -27.74 10.50 -0.66
N GLY A 566 -27.96 9.24 -1.05
CA GLY A 566 -28.61 8.23 -0.21
C GLY A 566 -30.00 8.69 0.25
N SER A 567 -30.29 8.52 1.54
CA SER A 567 -31.52 9.03 2.19
C SER A 567 -31.46 10.54 2.55
N GLY A 568 -30.36 11.22 2.19
CA GLY A 568 -30.18 12.66 2.34
C GLY A 568 -28.74 13.02 2.69
N MET A 569 -28.37 14.27 2.44
CA MET A 569 -27.05 14.80 2.83
C MET A 569 -27.09 15.31 4.28
N VAL A 570 -25.93 15.28 4.94
CA VAL A 570 -25.73 15.77 6.31
C VAL A 570 -24.34 16.39 6.47
N ALA A 571 -24.24 17.41 7.32
CA ALA A 571 -22.97 17.90 7.83
C ALA A 571 -22.56 17.02 9.03
N ARG A 572 -21.48 16.24 8.90
CA ARG A 572 -20.94 15.45 10.00
C ARG A 572 -20.41 16.41 11.08
N ASN A 573 -20.83 16.20 12.33
CA ASN A 573 -20.40 16.99 13.49
C ASN A 573 -20.83 18.48 13.52
N GLY A 574 -21.93 18.86 12.87
CA GLY A 574 -22.41 20.24 12.95
C GLY A 574 -23.63 20.51 12.08
N LYS A 575 -24.01 21.80 12.00
CA LYS A 575 -25.05 22.28 11.07
C LYS A 575 -24.48 22.94 9.81
N THR A 576 -23.25 23.42 9.87
CA THR A 576 -22.55 24.09 8.78
C THR A 576 -21.60 23.14 8.07
N LEU A 577 -21.44 23.34 6.76
CA LEU A 577 -20.45 22.62 5.97
C LEU A 577 -19.14 23.40 5.93
N ASN A 578 -18.03 22.68 6.09
CA ASN A 578 -16.67 23.23 6.07
C ASN A 578 -15.96 22.90 4.75
N CYS A 579 -14.77 23.48 4.56
CA CYS A 579 -13.88 23.19 3.42
C CYS A 579 -14.48 23.52 2.05
N PHE A 580 -15.40 24.50 1.99
CA PHE A 580 -15.89 25.07 0.74
C PHE A 580 -15.15 26.38 0.44
N GLU A 581 -14.75 26.53 -0.82
CA GLU A 581 -14.16 27.77 -1.33
C GLU A 581 -14.86 28.18 -2.63
N VAL A 582 -15.05 29.47 -2.81
CA VAL A 582 -15.69 30.07 -3.98
C VAL A 582 -14.65 30.89 -4.74
N CYS A 583 -14.60 30.71 -6.05
CA CYS A 583 -13.76 31.47 -6.96
C CYS A 583 -14.53 32.66 -7.56
N GLY A 584 -13.91 33.84 -7.54
CA GLY A 584 -14.39 35.02 -8.28
C GLY A 584 -13.89 35.05 -9.73
N LYS A 585 -14.33 36.05 -10.51
CA LYS A 585 -13.84 36.26 -11.89
C LYS A 585 -12.34 36.51 -12.00
N ASP A 586 -11.71 36.90 -10.90
CA ASP A 586 -10.27 37.10 -10.77
C ASP A 586 -9.48 35.78 -10.67
N GLY A 587 -10.16 34.63 -10.57
CA GLY A 587 -9.55 33.31 -10.45
C GLY A 587 -9.17 32.93 -9.02
N ASN A 588 -9.36 33.80 -8.03
CA ASN A 588 -8.95 33.53 -6.66
C ASN A 588 -10.04 32.78 -5.90
N TYR A 589 -9.70 31.61 -5.35
CA TYR A 589 -10.57 30.87 -4.44
C TYR A 589 -10.46 31.45 -3.02
N LEU A 590 -11.60 31.79 -2.42
CA LEU A 590 -11.71 32.27 -1.05
C LEU A 590 -12.63 31.36 -0.22
N PRO A 591 -12.40 31.22 1.10
CA PRO A 591 -13.31 30.49 1.99
C PRO A 591 -14.76 30.95 1.86
N ALA A 592 -15.68 30.00 1.94
CA ALA A 592 -17.11 30.23 1.76
C ALA A 592 -17.94 29.52 2.82
N GLU A 593 -19.07 30.13 3.17
CA GLU A 593 -20.09 29.50 3.99
C GLU A 593 -20.91 28.54 3.13
N ALA A 594 -21.19 27.35 3.67
CA ALA A 594 -21.98 26.35 2.97
C ALA A 594 -23.01 25.68 3.91
N HIS A 595 -24.21 25.45 3.40
CA HIS A 595 -25.28 24.77 4.12
C HIS A 595 -26.17 23.94 3.19
N ILE A 596 -26.83 22.93 3.75
CA ILE A 596 -27.70 22.01 3.01
C ILE A 596 -29.12 22.57 2.97
N VAL A 597 -29.69 22.68 1.76
CA VAL A 597 -31.09 23.05 1.54
C VAL A 597 -31.73 21.98 0.65
N GLY A 598 -32.61 21.17 1.24
CA GLY A 598 -33.17 20.00 0.54
C GLY A 598 -32.07 19.03 0.09
N ASN A 599 -31.96 18.82 -1.23
CA ASN A 599 -30.92 17.99 -1.86
C ASN A 599 -29.79 18.80 -2.50
N SER A 600 -29.67 20.08 -2.15
CA SER A 600 -28.65 20.98 -2.67
C SER A 600 -27.75 21.50 -1.55
N VAL A 601 -26.54 21.94 -1.92
CA VAL A 601 -25.67 22.74 -1.06
C VAL A 601 -25.63 24.15 -1.61
N ILE A 602 -25.94 25.13 -0.77
CA ILE A 602 -25.83 26.55 -1.09
C ILE A 602 -24.50 27.04 -0.54
N VAL A 603 -23.70 27.66 -1.39
CA VAL A 603 -22.36 28.16 -1.08
C VAL A 603 -22.28 29.65 -1.39
N SER A 604 -21.75 30.45 -0.48
CA SER A 604 -21.56 31.88 -0.69
C SER A 604 -20.39 32.44 0.11
N SER A 605 -19.75 33.49 -0.39
CA SER A 605 -18.73 34.24 0.34
C SER A 605 -19.03 35.72 0.26
N SER A 606 -19.02 36.42 1.41
CA SER A 606 -19.18 37.89 1.46
C SER A 606 -18.06 38.63 0.72
N LYS A 607 -16.93 37.96 0.47
CA LYS A 607 -15.78 38.49 -0.26
C LYS A 607 -15.84 38.24 -1.78
N VAL A 608 -16.81 37.44 -2.27
CA VAL A 608 -16.96 37.11 -3.69
C VAL A 608 -18.34 37.53 -4.19
N SER A 609 -18.42 38.68 -4.85
CA SER A 609 -19.69 39.22 -5.37
C SER A 609 -20.16 38.57 -6.68
N GLN A 610 -19.23 38.04 -7.48
CA GLN A 610 -19.50 37.40 -8.78
C GLN A 610 -18.83 36.02 -8.84
N PRO A 611 -19.43 34.98 -8.21
CA PRO A 611 -18.84 33.65 -8.18
C PRO A 611 -18.86 33.00 -9.56
N VAL A 612 -17.78 32.29 -9.91
CA VAL A 612 -17.65 31.55 -11.18
C VAL A 612 -17.37 30.07 -11.00
N ALA A 613 -16.78 29.67 -9.86
CA ALA A 613 -16.51 28.27 -9.54
C ALA A 613 -16.52 28.03 -8.02
N VAL A 614 -16.64 26.76 -7.64
CA VAL A 614 -16.56 26.28 -6.27
C VAL A 614 -15.63 25.07 -6.21
N ARG A 615 -14.94 24.90 -5.09
CA ARG A 615 -14.27 23.64 -4.76
C ARG A 615 -14.56 23.23 -3.33
N TYR A 616 -14.52 21.93 -3.09
CA TYR A 616 -14.75 21.32 -1.79
C TYR A 616 -13.62 20.35 -1.46
N ALA A 617 -13.08 20.47 -0.24
CA ALA A 617 -12.03 19.62 0.29
C ALA A 617 -10.80 19.52 -0.65
N TRP A 618 -10.48 20.62 -1.35
CA TRP A 618 -9.45 20.70 -2.38
C TRP A 618 -8.07 21.04 -1.79
N SER A 619 -7.57 20.15 -0.94
CA SER A 619 -6.22 20.24 -0.36
C SER A 619 -5.66 18.86 -0.02
N ASN A 620 -4.37 18.80 0.32
CA ASN A 620 -3.70 17.55 0.71
C ASN A 620 -4.34 16.93 1.98
N ASN A 621 -4.59 17.76 3.00
CA ASN A 621 -5.36 17.41 4.20
C ASN A 621 -6.50 18.41 4.43
N PRO A 622 -7.71 18.15 3.92
CA PRO A 622 -8.86 19.03 4.11
C PRO A 622 -9.49 18.79 5.48
N GLU A 623 -8.77 19.17 6.53
CA GLU A 623 -9.21 19.00 7.92
C GLU A 623 -10.59 19.64 8.14
N GLY A 624 -11.50 18.87 8.76
CA GLY A 624 -12.86 19.32 9.02
C GLY A 624 -13.84 19.14 7.86
N ALA A 625 -13.42 18.56 6.71
CA ALA A 625 -14.32 18.21 5.62
C ALA A 625 -15.46 17.30 6.11
N ASN A 626 -16.69 17.78 6.01
CA ASN A 626 -17.83 17.20 6.72
C ASN A 626 -19.12 17.01 5.90
N LEU A 627 -19.08 17.05 4.56
CA LEU A 627 -20.23 16.68 3.74
C LEU A 627 -20.35 15.15 3.60
N TYR A 628 -21.45 14.58 4.08
CA TYR A 628 -21.74 13.14 4.05
C TYR A 628 -23.17 12.89 3.55
N ASN A 629 -23.47 11.64 3.22
CA ASN A 629 -24.85 11.17 3.24
C ASN A 629 -25.23 10.63 4.64
N LYS A 630 -26.53 10.44 4.88
CA LYS A 630 -27.05 9.91 6.15
C LYS A 630 -26.64 8.47 6.45
N GLU A 631 -26.18 7.72 5.44
CA GLU A 631 -25.59 6.39 5.60
C GLU A 631 -24.13 6.42 6.09
N GLY A 632 -23.57 7.62 6.28
CA GLY A 632 -22.25 7.80 6.88
C GLY A 632 -21.09 7.72 5.89
N LEU A 633 -21.34 7.89 4.59
CA LEU A 633 -20.30 7.91 3.56
C LEU A 633 -19.93 9.36 3.18
N PRO A 634 -18.62 9.71 3.16
CA PRO A 634 -18.17 11.06 2.83
C PRO A 634 -18.36 11.38 1.36
N ALA A 635 -18.59 12.66 1.06
CA ALA A 635 -18.50 13.18 -0.29
C ALA A 635 -17.06 13.10 -0.81
N SER A 636 -16.90 12.81 -2.11
CA SER A 636 -15.59 12.94 -2.77
C SER A 636 -15.22 14.42 -2.89
N PRO A 637 -13.94 14.80 -2.69
CA PRO A 637 -13.44 16.11 -3.07
C PRO A 637 -13.71 16.43 -4.54
N PHE A 638 -13.92 17.72 -4.86
CA PHE A 638 -14.19 18.18 -6.23
C PHE A 638 -13.85 19.67 -6.41
N ARG A 639 -13.70 20.07 -7.67
CA ARG A 639 -13.81 21.44 -8.16
C ARG A 639 -14.84 21.50 -9.29
N THR A 640 -15.49 22.64 -9.48
CA THR A 640 -16.55 22.79 -10.50
C THR A 640 -16.04 23.34 -11.83
N SER A 641 -14.77 23.75 -11.92
CA SER A 641 -14.15 24.26 -13.14
C SER A 641 -12.70 23.80 -13.23
N GLU A 642 -12.24 23.47 -14.44
CA GLU A 642 -10.83 23.23 -14.73
C GLU A 642 -10.10 24.50 -15.19
N LEU A 643 -10.85 25.58 -15.47
CA LEU A 643 -10.33 26.86 -15.98
C LEU A 643 -9.75 27.75 -14.88
N TYR A 644 -10.18 27.55 -13.63
CA TYR A 644 -9.87 28.42 -12.49
C TYR A 644 -9.21 27.64 -11.37
#